data_AF-A0A7X3CRX3-F1
#
_entry.id   AF-A0A7X3CRX3-F1
#
_cell.length_a   1.000
_cell.length_b   1.000
_cell.length_c   1.000
_cell.angle_alpha   90.00
_cell.angle_beta   90.00
_cell.angle_gamma   90.00
#
_symmetry.space_group_name_H-M   'P 1'
#
loop_
_entity.id
_entity.type
_entity.pdbx_description
1 polymer ?
#
loop_
_entity_poly.entity_id
_entity_poly.type
_entity_poly.pdbx_seq_one_letter_code
_entity_poly.pdbx_strand_id
1 'polypeptide(L)'
;MRKTIAVLSLTAAVVISPLDVFGLTFNFGHAYAAPVAPSPQLVINGSVVTADTPFLWGGLHGNTLYAPARLVLSRLGYDLTWNSEEQSLQAAIEGQTVLHKPGSTTWLIDGYVFNFDDASLIRDGSTWLPVQPVAEALGQHLVWSPLTATLYVKSTLAASISETLSYGYTRLSYEGETKDGLRHGFGQLFVDGVLWYEGEFDTNQMNGYGKLYTDGRLQYEGGFVKNKPHGQATFYYPDGSSYIGEFRNGHQTGQGSFYDARTVIRYRGEWVNGLMEGHGEIFNAKGTMIYSGEVRQNRRHGYGVSYDEANKKSYDGQWNNNLRSGTGRSYTPDGKLAYVGQWSEDRKHGSGYAYRIGNLDWYEPNDKGELTKTSKPATEMTEVRYRNDVKTMEGQKLIYSGDVTTEGIPNGTGKLSKQGGLQPASGRGTLYAYRTYYEGQFVLGEMTGMGKYYDEQEAPVYEGQVVNGLRQGQGRGYENGVLVYDGEWNHNEKSGIGRSYTYDKAFTGASFEGQASLLMYEGRYIAGKLAEQTAVYKYYGNFKQGVPDGVGSVLMLHDYKNDSGPKSLDKEQGTAWLVYEGDFKAGVREGKGKLYENNTLVYEGGFAQGLRSGDGTGYENGMKHVGKYAADLKNGQGSIYDMHGTLRYQGNFKDGKKDGFGRAYTEFGDLSYEGNYKNDLKHGFGKLYSEGTVYYQGEFREDKTLSQYLNELKDTE
;
A
#
# COMPACT_ATOMS: atom_id res chain seq x y z
N MET A 1 -80.32 7.38 -8.10
CA MET A 1 -80.19 7.64 -9.56
C MET A 1 -79.31 8.88 -9.74
N ARG A 2 -78.23 8.86 -10.55
CA ARG A 2 -77.38 10.04 -10.94
C ARG A 2 -76.70 10.75 -9.73
N LYS A 3 -75.58 11.48 -9.77
CA LYS A 3 -74.49 11.87 -10.71
C LYS A 3 -73.30 12.30 -9.78
N THR A 4 -71.99 12.31 -10.08
CA THR A 4 -71.12 12.12 -11.27
C THR A 4 -69.77 11.49 -10.80
N ILE A 5 -68.79 11.28 -11.68
CA ILE A 5 -67.43 10.78 -11.38
C ILE A 5 -66.42 11.93 -11.19
N ALA A 6 -65.42 11.75 -10.32
CA ALA A 6 -64.06 12.29 -10.47
C ALA A 6 -63.05 11.26 -9.93
N VAL A 7 -61.86 11.14 -10.52
CA VAL A 7 -60.86 10.09 -10.21
C VAL A 7 -59.47 10.70 -10.02
N LEU A 8 -58.77 10.29 -8.96
CA LEU A 8 -57.31 10.27 -8.78
C LEU A 8 -57.01 9.55 -7.45
N SER A 9 -56.10 8.59 -7.31
CA SER A 9 -55.59 7.59 -8.25
C SER A 9 -54.87 6.50 -7.43
N LEU A 10 -55.16 5.21 -7.64
CA LEU A 10 -54.38 4.15 -6.99
C LEU A 10 -52.97 4.09 -7.59
N THR A 11 -51.96 4.34 -6.76
CA THR A 11 -50.64 3.72 -6.88
C THR A 11 -50.42 2.83 -5.67
N ALA A 12 -50.66 1.54 -5.85
CA ALA A 12 -50.33 0.52 -4.85
C ALA A 12 -48.80 0.39 -4.77
N ALA A 13 -48.16 1.24 -3.96
CA ALA A 13 -46.76 1.12 -3.61
C ALA A 13 -46.58 -0.18 -2.82
N VAL A 14 -45.86 -1.13 -3.42
CA VAL A 14 -45.66 -2.50 -2.96
C VAL A 14 -45.44 -2.58 -1.45
N VAL A 15 -46.36 -3.25 -0.75
CA VAL A 15 -46.09 -3.76 0.61
C VAL A 15 -45.02 -4.84 0.47
N ILE A 16 -43.79 -4.50 0.83
CA ILE A 16 -42.70 -5.46 0.89
C ILE A 16 -42.97 -6.38 2.09
N SER A 17 -43.31 -7.64 1.80
CA SER A 17 -43.38 -8.70 2.82
C SER A 17 -42.02 -8.84 3.53
N PRO A 18 -41.98 -9.10 4.85
CA PRO A 18 -40.77 -9.03 5.66
C PRO A 18 -39.85 -10.24 5.47
N LEU A 19 -39.31 -10.41 4.25
CA LEU A 19 -38.38 -11.48 3.89
C LEU A 19 -37.57 -11.08 2.64
N ASP A 20 -36.59 -10.18 2.82
CA ASP A 20 -35.44 -10.12 1.91
C ASP A 20 -34.19 -9.67 2.67
N VAL A 21 -33.21 -10.56 2.75
CA VAL A 21 -31.92 -10.31 3.42
C VAL A 21 -31.03 -9.56 2.44
N PHE A 22 -30.83 -8.25 2.67
CA PHE A 22 -30.24 -7.34 1.68
C PHE A 22 -28.88 -7.80 1.12
N GLY A 23 -28.92 -8.32 -0.11
CA GLY A 23 -27.75 -8.72 -0.88
C GLY A 23 -26.96 -7.55 -1.48
N LEU A 24 -25.71 -7.82 -1.87
CA LEU A 24 -24.71 -6.86 -2.33
C LEU A 24 -24.92 -6.39 -3.78
N THR A 25 -24.58 -5.13 -4.10
CA THR A 25 -23.49 -4.74 -5.04
C THR A 25 -23.31 -3.21 -5.16
N PHE A 26 -22.27 -2.75 -5.85
CA PHE A 26 -21.61 -1.43 -5.67
C PHE A 26 -21.93 -0.37 -6.73
N ASN A 27 -21.82 0.92 -6.37
CA ASN A 27 -20.82 1.83 -7.00
C ASN A 27 -20.52 3.11 -6.18
N PHE A 28 -19.46 3.84 -6.56
CA PHE A 28 -18.79 4.88 -5.75
C PHE A 28 -19.46 6.28 -5.74
N GLY A 29 -19.16 7.06 -4.68
CA GLY A 29 -19.47 8.50 -4.59
C GLY A 29 -18.71 9.20 -3.45
N HIS A 30 -18.01 10.29 -3.78
CA HIS A 30 -17.04 11.05 -2.97
C HIS A 30 -17.45 11.46 -1.54
N ALA A 31 -16.45 11.68 -0.69
CA ALA A 31 -16.59 12.20 0.66
C ALA A 31 -16.93 13.71 0.69
N TYR A 32 -17.64 14.12 1.73
CA TYR A 32 -17.87 15.53 2.10
C TYR A 32 -17.42 15.76 3.54
N ALA A 33 -16.98 16.98 3.85
CA ALA A 33 -16.50 17.35 5.19
C ALA A 33 -17.63 17.36 6.23
N ALA A 34 -17.27 17.17 7.50
CA ALA A 34 -18.21 17.19 8.61
C ALA A 34 -18.94 18.56 8.70
N PRO A 35 -20.27 18.59 8.86
CA PRO A 35 -21.01 19.83 9.01
C PRO A 35 -20.72 20.47 10.39
N VAL A 36 -20.71 21.80 10.44
CA VAL A 36 -20.76 22.55 11.70
C VAL A 36 -22.08 22.23 12.41
N ALA A 37 -22.04 22.04 13.72
CA ALA A 37 -23.23 21.76 14.52
C ALA A 37 -24.29 22.87 14.31
N PRO A 38 -25.55 22.52 13.97
CA PRO A 38 -26.58 23.51 13.71
C PRO A 38 -26.94 24.28 14.99
N SER A 39 -27.24 25.57 14.85
CA SER A 39 -27.88 26.36 15.92
C SER A 39 -29.19 25.69 16.34
N PRO A 40 -29.48 25.58 17.65
CA PRO A 40 -30.63 24.84 18.14
C PRO A 40 -31.93 25.47 17.64
N GLN A 41 -32.84 24.62 17.18
CA GLN A 41 -34.13 25.03 16.62
C GLN A 41 -35.27 24.67 17.56
N LEU A 42 -36.36 25.43 17.46
CA LEU A 42 -37.62 25.14 18.14
C LEU A 42 -38.72 25.09 17.08
N VAL A 43 -39.49 24.01 17.09
CA VAL A 43 -40.65 23.80 16.23
C VAL A 43 -41.87 23.66 17.13
N ILE A 44 -42.90 24.46 16.90
CA ILE A 44 -44.15 24.43 17.68
C ILE A 44 -45.29 24.21 16.71
N ASN A 45 -46.06 23.13 16.90
CA ASN A 45 -47.18 22.77 16.02
C ASN A 45 -46.80 22.81 14.53
N GLY A 46 -45.71 22.11 14.18
CA GLY A 46 -45.14 22.05 12.82
C GLY A 46 -44.46 23.34 12.33
N SER A 47 -44.50 24.43 13.08
CA SER A 47 -43.97 25.74 12.67
C SER A 47 -42.64 26.09 13.36
N VAL A 48 -41.59 26.33 12.57
CA VAL A 48 -40.28 26.77 13.07
C VAL A 48 -40.38 28.15 13.75
N VAL A 49 -39.72 28.32 14.89
CA VAL A 49 -39.57 29.58 15.62
C VAL A 49 -38.42 30.38 15.01
N THR A 50 -38.77 31.26 14.07
CA THR A 50 -37.81 32.01 13.22
C THR A 50 -37.52 33.44 13.66
N ALA A 51 -38.30 34.00 14.58
CA ALA A 51 -38.03 35.29 15.19
C ALA A 51 -37.29 35.06 16.52
N ASP A 52 -36.12 35.68 16.66
CA ASP A 52 -35.14 35.51 17.74
C ASP A 52 -34.71 34.04 17.98
N THR A 53 -33.49 33.70 17.56
CA THR A 53 -32.99 32.32 17.59
C THR A 53 -33.02 31.74 19.01
N PRO A 54 -33.68 30.58 19.23
CA PRO A 54 -33.56 29.83 20.46
C PRO A 54 -32.10 29.54 20.80
N PHE A 55 -31.77 29.49 22.09
CA PHE A 55 -30.40 29.22 22.54
C PHE A 55 -30.38 28.29 23.75
N LEU A 56 -29.35 27.46 23.82
CA LEU A 56 -29.05 26.65 24.99
C LEU A 56 -28.31 27.51 26.02
N TRP A 57 -28.73 27.46 27.28
CA TRP A 57 -28.08 28.14 28.40
C TRP A 57 -28.12 27.27 29.65
N GLY A 58 -27.19 27.52 30.58
CA GLY A 58 -26.96 26.64 31.73
C GLY A 58 -28.16 26.56 32.66
N GLY A 59 -28.64 25.35 32.91
CA GLY A 59 -29.63 25.00 33.92
C GLY A 59 -29.10 23.95 34.90
N LEU A 60 -29.86 23.67 35.95
CA LEU A 60 -29.42 22.84 37.09
C LEU A 60 -28.98 21.40 36.72
N HIS A 61 -29.41 20.90 35.56
CA HIS A 61 -29.05 19.57 35.04
C HIS A 61 -28.37 19.57 33.67
N GLY A 62 -28.01 20.73 33.09
CA GLY A 62 -27.30 20.78 31.81
C GLY A 62 -27.58 22.04 30.97
N ASN A 63 -27.89 21.84 29.70
CA ASN A 63 -28.18 22.91 28.74
C ASN A 63 -29.70 22.98 28.48
N THR A 64 -30.37 23.98 29.04
CA THR A 64 -31.80 24.22 28.86
C THR A 64 -32.03 25.12 27.63
N LEU A 65 -33.03 24.79 26.81
CA LEU A 65 -33.40 25.61 25.64
C LEU A 65 -34.30 26.77 26.06
N TYR A 66 -33.90 28.00 25.70
CA TYR A 66 -34.67 29.22 25.93
C TYR A 66 -35.22 29.81 24.63
N ALA A 67 -36.46 30.30 24.67
CA ALA A 67 -37.11 31.03 23.58
C ALA A 67 -38.05 32.14 24.12
N PRO A 68 -38.42 33.16 23.33
CA PRO A 68 -39.24 34.28 23.81
C PRO A 68 -40.64 33.82 24.24
N ALA A 69 -41.03 34.11 25.48
CA ALA A 69 -42.24 33.57 26.10
C ALA A 69 -43.52 33.89 25.31
N ARG A 70 -43.65 35.14 24.84
CA ARG A 70 -44.76 35.59 23.99
C ARG A 70 -44.86 34.78 22.68
N LEU A 71 -43.72 34.40 22.11
CA LEU A 71 -43.62 33.72 20.82
C LEU A 71 -43.84 32.20 20.91
N VAL A 72 -43.51 31.61 22.06
CA VAL A 72 -43.84 30.21 22.40
C VAL A 72 -45.34 30.10 22.66
N LEU A 73 -45.86 30.84 23.64
CA LEU A 73 -47.25 30.73 24.09
C LEU A 73 -48.26 31.07 22.97
N SER A 74 -48.00 32.08 22.13
CA SER A 74 -48.89 32.38 21.00
C SER A 74 -48.89 31.29 19.91
N ARG A 75 -47.77 30.60 19.65
CA ARG A 75 -47.76 29.41 18.77
C ARG A 75 -48.42 28.17 19.39
N LEU A 76 -48.55 28.14 20.71
CA LEU A 76 -49.38 27.17 21.44
C LEU A 76 -50.87 27.56 21.47
N GLY A 77 -51.24 28.71 20.90
CA GLY A 77 -52.63 29.17 20.76
C GLY A 77 -53.12 30.12 21.87
N TYR A 78 -52.24 30.57 22.77
CA TYR A 78 -52.63 31.43 23.89
C TYR A 78 -52.76 32.90 23.48
N ASP A 79 -53.86 33.54 23.89
CA ASP A 79 -53.98 35.00 23.94
C ASP A 79 -53.13 35.54 25.11
N LEU A 80 -52.32 36.58 24.85
CA LEU A 80 -51.35 37.12 25.82
C LEU A 80 -51.61 38.58 26.19
N THR A 81 -51.61 38.86 27.49
CA THR A 81 -51.69 40.21 28.07
C THR A 81 -50.52 40.47 29.02
N TRP A 82 -50.25 41.75 29.31
CA TRP A 82 -49.26 42.18 30.30
C TRP A 82 -49.97 42.98 31.39
N ASN A 83 -49.87 42.53 32.63
CA ASN A 83 -50.40 43.25 33.78
C ASN A 83 -49.35 44.24 34.30
N SER A 84 -49.57 45.53 34.07
CA SER A 84 -48.70 46.61 34.52
C SER A 84 -48.68 46.83 36.02
N GLU A 85 -49.72 46.44 36.76
CA GLU A 85 -49.79 46.60 38.22
C GLU A 85 -49.04 45.47 38.94
N GLU A 86 -49.22 44.23 38.47
CA GLU A 86 -48.55 43.06 39.05
C GLU A 86 -47.12 42.83 38.53
N GLN A 87 -46.75 43.47 37.40
CA GLN A 87 -45.55 43.17 36.62
C GLN A 87 -45.50 41.68 36.20
N SER A 88 -46.62 41.19 35.65
CA SER A 88 -46.82 39.78 35.30
C SER A 88 -47.25 39.61 33.83
N LEU A 89 -46.74 38.55 33.21
CA LEU A 89 -47.24 38.01 31.95
C LEU A 89 -48.47 37.16 32.27
N GLN A 90 -49.56 37.42 31.57
CA GLN A 90 -50.80 36.64 31.64
C GLN A 90 -51.08 36.04 30.25
N ALA A 91 -51.54 34.79 30.21
CA ALA A 91 -51.91 34.12 28.97
C ALA A 91 -53.09 33.16 29.20
N ALA A 92 -53.97 32.99 28.21
CA ALA A 92 -55.12 32.08 28.31
C ALA A 92 -55.48 31.40 26.97
N ILE A 93 -56.04 30.19 27.03
CA ILE A 93 -56.60 29.43 25.90
C ILE A 93 -57.72 28.50 26.40
N GLU A 94 -58.90 28.53 25.78
CA GLU A 94 -60.02 27.56 25.97
C GLU A 94 -60.30 27.04 27.40
N GLY A 95 -60.12 27.88 28.43
CA GLY A 95 -60.35 27.54 29.84
C GLY A 95 -59.08 27.27 30.66
N GLN A 96 -57.93 27.09 30.01
CA GLN A 96 -56.61 27.11 30.63
C GLN A 96 -56.05 28.54 30.74
N THR A 97 -55.37 28.83 31.85
CA THR A 97 -54.86 30.14 32.25
C THR A 97 -53.45 30.04 32.81
N VAL A 98 -52.59 30.99 32.47
CA VAL A 98 -51.16 31.02 32.86
C VAL A 98 -50.80 32.42 33.35
N LEU A 99 -50.18 32.50 34.53
CA LEU A 99 -49.71 33.72 35.17
C LEU A 99 -48.25 33.54 35.62
N HIS A 100 -47.37 34.45 35.20
CA HIS A 100 -45.94 34.34 35.47
C HIS A 100 -45.28 35.72 35.65
N LYS A 101 -44.35 35.85 36.59
CA LYS A 101 -43.55 37.07 36.79
C LYS A 101 -42.14 36.88 36.19
N PRO A 102 -41.71 37.72 35.23
CA PRO A 102 -40.39 37.59 34.61
C PRO A 102 -39.25 37.57 35.64
N GLY A 103 -38.26 36.69 35.45
CA GLY A 103 -37.19 36.46 36.43
C GLY A 103 -37.51 35.42 37.50
N SER A 104 -38.71 34.83 37.50
CA SER A 104 -39.11 33.80 38.46
C SER A 104 -38.91 32.37 37.94
N THR A 105 -38.69 31.43 38.87
CA THR A 105 -38.85 29.98 38.68
C THR A 105 -40.31 29.52 38.78
N THR A 106 -41.19 30.35 39.34
CA THR A 106 -42.59 30.00 39.63
C THR A 106 -43.52 30.44 38.49
N TRP A 107 -44.43 29.54 38.12
CA TRP A 107 -45.52 29.76 37.18
C TRP A 107 -46.83 29.30 37.83
N LEU A 108 -47.91 30.07 37.67
CA LEU A 108 -49.24 29.62 38.05
C LEU A 108 -49.96 29.18 36.78
N ILE A 109 -50.45 27.94 36.75
CA ILE A 109 -51.22 27.36 35.64
C ILE A 109 -52.52 26.84 36.26
N ASP A 110 -53.65 27.38 35.82
CA ASP A 110 -55.00 27.07 36.35
C ASP A 110 -55.14 27.21 37.88
N GLY A 111 -54.40 28.19 38.44
CA GLY A 111 -54.32 28.45 39.87
C GLY A 111 -53.37 27.52 40.65
N TYR A 112 -52.86 26.46 40.03
CA TYR A 112 -51.85 25.57 40.61
C TYR A 112 -50.45 26.17 40.45
N VAL A 113 -49.62 26.01 41.48
CA VAL A 113 -48.26 26.57 41.54
C VAL A 113 -47.26 25.53 41.03
N PHE A 114 -46.67 25.80 39.88
CA PHE A 114 -45.53 25.05 39.32
C PHE A 114 -44.23 25.80 39.65
N ASN A 115 -43.21 25.07 40.06
CA ASN A 115 -41.86 25.60 40.28
C ASN A 115 -40.89 24.79 39.42
N PHE A 116 -40.11 25.50 38.60
CA PHE A 116 -39.07 24.90 37.75
C PHE A 116 -37.69 25.20 38.32
N ASP A 117 -36.71 24.34 38.05
CA ASP A 117 -35.34 24.55 38.51
C ASP A 117 -34.69 25.80 37.89
N ASP A 118 -35.09 26.12 36.66
CA ASP A 118 -34.59 27.23 35.86
C ASP A 118 -35.58 28.41 35.84
N ALA A 119 -35.08 29.63 36.08
CA ALA A 119 -35.86 30.86 36.03
C ALA A 119 -36.06 31.36 34.58
N SER A 120 -37.14 32.11 34.33
CA SER A 120 -37.25 32.88 33.08
C SER A 120 -36.23 34.02 33.04
N LEU A 121 -35.72 34.33 31.85
CA LEU A 121 -34.69 35.35 31.65
C LEU A 121 -35.32 36.63 31.10
N ILE A 122 -34.78 37.78 31.50
CA ILE A 122 -35.09 39.07 30.88
C ILE A 122 -33.92 39.43 29.97
N ARG A 123 -34.17 39.46 28.66
CA ARG A 123 -33.16 39.74 27.63
C ARG A 123 -33.77 40.62 26.55
N ASP A 124 -33.06 41.69 26.20
CA ASP A 124 -33.43 42.61 25.11
C ASP A 124 -34.89 43.14 25.26
N GLY A 125 -35.28 43.43 26.52
CA GLY A 125 -36.63 43.88 26.91
C GLY A 125 -37.71 42.80 26.93
N SER A 126 -37.40 41.56 26.53
CA SER A 126 -38.34 40.45 26.43
C SER A 126 -38.11 39.39 27.51
N THR A 127 -39.20 38.71 27.92
CA THR A 127 -39.12 37.51 28.77
C THR A 127 -38.86 36.28 27.90
N TRP A 128 -37.85 35.50 28.27
CA TRP A 128 -37.49 34.22 27.65
C TRP A 128 -37.74 33.10 28.65
N LEU A 129 -38.48 32.06 28.25
CA LEU A 129 -38.84 30.95 29.13
C LEU A 129 -37.95 29.71 28.87
N PRO A 130 -37.70 28.87 29.89
CA PRO A 130 -37.11 27.54 29.69
C PRO A 130 -38.16 26.64 29.03
N VAL A 131 -37.96 26.30 27.76
CA VAL A 131 -39.01 25.79 26.87
C VAL A 131 -39.53 24.42 27.30
N GLN A 132 -38.63 23.51 27.66
CA GLN A 132 -38.99 22.14 28.03
C GLN A 132 -39.90 22.07 29.28
N PRO A 133 -39.48 22.51 30.48
CA PRO A 133 -40.30 22.32 31.69
C PRO A 133 -41.61 23.12 31.65
N VAL A 134 -41.65 24.28 31.00
CA VAL A 134 -42.90 25.04 30.81
C VAL A 134 -43.85 24.30 29.85
N ALA A 135 -43.35 23.73 28.76
CA ALA A 135 -44.19 22.95 27.84
C ALA A 135 -44.72 21.66 28.50
N GLU A 136 -43.90 20.96 29.28
CA GLU A 136 -44.33 19.78 30.05
C GLU A 136 -45.44 20.13 31.06
N ALA A 137 -45.32 21.25 31.78
CA ALA A 137 -46.34 21.72 32.71
C ALA A 137 -47.63 22.21 32.04
N LEU A 138 -47.55 22.70 30.81
CA LEU A 138 -48.72 23.00 29.96
C LEU A 138 -49.26 21.75 29.24
N GLY A 139 -48.86 20.54 29.65
CA GLY A 139 -49.37 19.27 29.13
C GLY A 139 -49.02 19.00 27.65
N GLN A 140 -47.94 19.62 27.14
CA GLN A 140 -47.52 19.51 25.75
C GLN A 140 -46.63 18.28 25.54
N HIS A 141 -46.72 17.62 24.38
CA HIS A 141 -45.81 16.53 24.04
C HIS A 141 -44.51 17.07 23.45
N LEU A 142 -43.37 16.55 23.91
CA LEU A 142 -42.03 16.95 23.48
C LEU A 142 -41.29 15.85 22.73
N VAL A 143 -40.52 16.24 21.70
CA VAL A 143 -39.54 15.38 21.03
C VAL A 143 -38.27 16.19 20.77
N TRP A 144 -37.11 15.67 21.19
CA TRP A 144 -35.81 16.26 20.86
C TRP A 144 -35.14 15.47 19.74
N SER A 145 -34.78 16.14 18.65
CA SER A 145 -33.92 15.61 17.60
C SER A 145 -32.47 16.02 17.87
N PRO A 146 -31.60 15.12 18.34
CA PRO A 146 -30.18 15.41 18.50
C PRO A 146 -29.45 15.54 17.15
N LEU A 147 -30.04 15.03 16.05
CA LEU A 147 -29.47 15.09 14.71
C LEU A 147 -29.56 16.49 14.09
N THR A 148 -30.63 17.23 14.39
CA THR A 148 -30.89 18.59 13.87
C THR A 148 -30.82 19.67 14.95
N ALA A 149 -30.53 19.30 16.19
CA ALA A 149 -30.62 20.13 17.40
C ALA A 149 -32.00 20.81 17.56
N THR A 150 -33.08 20.08 17.23
CA THR A 150 -34.45 20.62 17.19
C THR A 150 -35.29 20.08 18.34
N LEU A 151 -35.88 20.98 19.14
CA LEU A 151 -36.99 20.64 20.04
C LEU A 151 -38.31 20.84 19.31
N TYR A 152 -39.16 19.82 19.31
CA TYR A 152 -40.52 19.85 18.80
C TYR A 152 -41.49 19.90 20.00
N VAL A 153 -42.40 20.87 19.99
CA VAL A 153 -43.47 21.03 20.98
C VAL A 153 -44.82 20.87 20.29
N LYS A 154 -45.68 20.00 20.82
CA LYS A 154 -47.00 19.72 20.28
C LYS A 154 -48.12 20.05 21.27
N SER A 155 -49.10 20.81 20.79
CA SER A 155 -50.44 20.88 21.37
C SER A 155 -51.09 19.51 21.39
N THR A 156 -51.63 19.14 22.54
CA THR A 156 -52.53 17.99 22.75
C THR A 156 -53.87 18.14 22.02
N LEU A 157 -54.12 19.29 21.38
CA LEU A 157 -55.25 19.58 20.50
C LEU A 157 -54.87 19.70 19.01
N ALA A 158 -53.66 19.27 18.62
CA ALA A 158 -53.37 19.01 17.21
C ALA A 158 -54.22 17.83 16.71
N ALA A 159 -55.09 18.06 15.73
CA ALA A 159 -56.13 17.12 15.32
C ALA A 159 -55.58 15.77 14.83
N SER A 160 -55.63 14.76 15.69
CA SER A 160 -55.24 13.39 15.38
C SER A 160 -56.30 12.70 14.53
N ILE A 161 -55.90 12.22 13.34
CA ILE A 161 -56.73 11.33 12.53
C ILE A 161 -56.27 9.90 12.80
N SER A 162 -57.11 9.11 13.46
CA SER A 162 -56.89 7.66 13.62
C SER A 162 -57.40 6.94 12.38
N GLU A 163 -56.53 6.72 11.40
CA GLU A 163 -56.86 5.94 10.20
C GLU A 163 -56.59 4.46 10.45
N THR A 164 -57.62 3.61 10.30
CA THR A 164 -57.47 2.15 10.26
C THR A 164 -57.60 1.65 8.81
N LEU A 165 -56.56 1.01 8.29
CA LEU A 165 -56.53 0.36 6.98
C LEU A 165 -56.37 -1.15 7.17
N SER A 166 -57.42 -1.91 6.88
CA SER A 166 -57.38 -3.37 6.90
C SER A 166 -57.06 -3.92 5.51
N TYR A 167 -55.97 -4.70 5.38
CA TYR A 167 -55.55 -5.29 4.11
C TYR A 167 -55.21 -6.78 4.29
N GLY A 168 -56.17 -7.65 3.99
CA GLY A 168 -56.10 -9.06 4.36
C GLY A 168 -56.36 -9.26 5.86
N TYR A 169 -55.56 -10.11 6.50
CA TYR A 169 -55.63 -10.32 7.96
C TYR A 169 -54.95 -9.22 8.78
N THR A 170 -54.10 -8.40 8.14
CA THR A 170 -53.32 -7.35 8.82
C THR A 170 -54.10 -6.04 8.90
N ARG A 171 -54.20 -5.51 10.12
CA ARG A 171 -54.76 -4.19 10.44
C ARG A 171 -53.62 -3.19 10.65
N LEU A 172 -53.43 -2.29 9.68
CA LEU A 172 -52.61 -1.10 9.88
C LEU A 172 -53.46 -0.02 10.57
N SER A 173 -52.91 0.68 11.55
CA SER A 173 -53.50 1.93 12.04
C SER A 173 -52.44 3.01 12.27
N TYR A 174 -52.76 4.25 11.92
CA TYR A 174 -51.88 5.41 12.07
C TYR A 174 -52.52 6.45 12.97
N GLU A 175 -51.72 7.06 13.85
CA GLU A 175 -52.12 8.16 14.72
C GLU A 175 -51.04 9.25 14.67
N GLY A 176 -51.35 10.41 14.09
CA GLY A 176 -50.39 11.48 13.92
C GLY A 176 -50.81 12.56 12.94
N GLU A 177 -49.83 13.35 12.51
CA GLU A 177 -50.02 14.45 11.56
C GLU A 177 -50.25 13.93 10.12
N THR A 178 -51.11 14.61 9.38
CA THR A 178 -51.36 14.31 7.96
C THR A 178 -51.39 15.59 7.13
N LYS A 179 -51.08 15.44 5.84
CA LYS A 179 -51.10 16.50 4.85
C LYS A 179 -51.61 15.93 3.53
N ASP A 180 -52.63 16.56 2.96
CA ASP A 180 -53.28 16.13 1.70
C ASP A 180 -53.75 14.66 1.70
N GLY A 181 -54.11 14.12 2.87
CA GLY A 181 -54.50 12.71 3.06
C GLY A 181 -53.33 11.71 3.12
N LEU A 182 -52.11 12.19 3.34
CA LEU A 182 -50.89 11.39 3.46
C LEU A 182 -50.23 11.65 4.83
N ARG A 183 -49.61 10.63 5.44
CA ARG A 183 -48.85 10.77 6.70
C ARG A 183 -47.64 11.69 6.46
N HIS A 184 -47.54 12.76 7.25
CA HIS A 184 -46.51 13.80 7.11
C HIS A 184 -46.41 14.60 8.41
N GLY A 185 -45.21 14.87 8.91
CA GLY A 185 -44.99 15.28 10.31
C GLY A 185 -44.80 14.07 11.23
N PHE A 186 -44.79 14.26 12.54
CA PHE A 186 -44.52 13.19 13.50
C PHE A 186 -45.79 12.38 13.85
N GLY A 187 -45.69 11.06 13.85
CA GLY A 187 -46.78 10.17 14.26
C GLY A 187 -46.34 8.74 14.60
N GLN A 188 -47.32 7.93 15.00
CA GLN A 188 -47.16 6.53 15.36
C GLN A 188 -47.90 5.64 14.36
N LEU A 189 -47.26 4.53 13.96
CA LEU A 189 -47.80 3.54 13.04
C LEU A 189 -47.80 2.17 13.72
N PHE A 190 -48.97 1.54 13.73
CA PHE A 190 -49.24 0.27 14.38
C PHE A 190 -49.55 -0.82 13.33
N VAL A 191 -49.09 -2.03 13.59
CA VAL A 191 -49.38 -3.25 12.81
C VAL A 191 -50.07 -4.24 13.75
N ASP A 192 -51.30 -4.62 13.43
CA ASP A 192 -52.16 -5.49 14.25
C ASP A 192 -52.33 -5.02 15.70
N GLY A 193 -52.28 -3.69 15.90
CA GLY A 193 -52.39 -3.02 17.20
C GLY A 193 -51.07 -2.93 17.98
N VAL A 194 -49.98 -3.52 17.48
CA VAL A 194 -48.63 -3.39 18.05
C VAL A 194 -47.93 -2.19 17.43
N LEU A 195 -47.28 -1.35 18.25
CA LEU A 195 -46.47 -0.24 17.73
C LEU A 195 -45.34 -0.79 16.85
N TRP A 196 -45.23 -0.27 15.62
CA TRP A 196 -44.22 -0.66 14.64
C TRP A 196 -43.25 0.48 14.33
N TYR A 197 -43.71 1.73 14.36
CA TYR A 197 -42.84 2.91 14.22
C TYR A 197 -43.40 4.12 14.97
N GLU A 198 -42.53 4.89 15.63
CA GLU A 198 -42.81 6.27 16.04
C GLU A 198 -41.73 7.21 15.48
N GLY A 199 -42.13 8.33 14.88
CA GLY A 199 -41.16 9.23 14.26
C GLY A 199 -41.74 10.16 13.20
N GLU A 200 -40.84 10.85 12.51
CA GLU A 200 -41.15 11.77 11.42
C GLU A 200 -41.50 11.04 10.12
N PHE A 201 -42.59 11.50 9.48
CA PHE A 201 -43.01 11.07 8.15
C PHE A 201 -42.94 12.24 7.16
N ASP A 202 -42.68 11.90 5.90
CA ASP A 202 -42.97 12.75 4.76
C ASP A 202 -43.67 11.94 3.66
N THR A 203 -44.84 12.40 3.24
CA THR A 203 -45.55 11.90 2.04
C THR A 203 -45.70 10.36 2.08
N ASN A 204 -46.23 9.86 3.21
CA ASN A 204 -46.39 8.44 3.55
C ASN A 204 -45.09 7.62 3.79
N GLN A 205 -43.90 8.23 3.83
CA GLN A 205 -42.62 7.56 4.05
C GLN A 205 -41.97 7.99 5.38
N MET A 206 -41.33 7.08 6.11
CA MET A 206 -40.50 7.42 7.28
C MET A 206 -39.31 8.27 6.79
N ASN A 207 -39.16 9.48 7.34
CA ASN A 207 -38.22 10.49 6.85
C ASN A 207 -37.96 11.53 7.96
N GLY A 208 -36.72 11.66 8.42
CA GLY A 208 -36.39 12.36 9.68
C GLY A 208 -35.98 11.38 10.79
N TYR A 209 -36.05 11.77 12.05
CA TYR A 209 -35.72 10.90 13.19
C TYR A 209 -36.92 10.03 13.60
N GLY A 210 -36.64 8.80 14.03
CA GLY A 210 -37.66 7.90 14.59
C GLY A 210 -37.10 6.60 15.17
N LYS A 211 -38.02 5.76 15.63
CA LYS A 211 -37.77 4.46 16.25
C LYS A 211 -38.63 3.40 15.57
N LEU A 212 -38.01 2.27 15.23
CA LEU A 212 -38.65 1.12 14.59
C LEU A 212 -38.75 -0.03 15.60
N TYR A 213 -39.90 -0.70 15.62
CA TYR A 213 -40.24 -1.77 16.54
C TYR A 213 -40.64 -3.03 15.76
N THR A 214 -40.12 -4.18 16.19
CA THR A 214 -40.49 -5.50 15.68
C THR A 214 -40.90 -6.36 16.87
N ASP A 215 -42.06 -7.03 16.79
CA ASP A 215 -42.66 -7.81 17.89
C ASP A 215 -42.74 -7.03 19.23
N GLY A 216 -43.01 -5.72 19.15
CA GLY A 216 -43.07 -4.81 20.30
C GLY A 216 -41.72 -4.44 20.92
N ARG A 217 -40.59 -4.83 20.32
CA ARG A 217 -39.24 -4.51 20.79
C ARG A 217 -38.59 -3.46 19.89
N LEU A 218 -37.93 -2.46 20.50
CA LEU A 218 -37.14 -1.47 19.78
C LEU A 218 -36.01 -2.17 19.01
N GLN A 219 -35.97 -2.01 17.70
CA GLN A 219 -34.97 -2.61 16.81
C GLN A 219 -34.04 -1.55 16.20
N TYR A 220 -34.50 -0.32 16.00
CA TYR A 220 -33.67 0.78 15.49
C TYR A 220 -34.13 2.11 16.08
N GLU A 221 -33.18 3.00 16.37
CA GLU A 221 -33.41 4.35 16.86
C GLU A 221 -32.43 5.31 16.17
N GLY A 222 -32.93 6.23 15.34
CA GLY A 222 -32.09 7.15 14.58
C GLY A 222 -32.77 7.73 13.33
N GLY A 223 -31.97 8.18 12.37
CA GLY A 223 -32.48 8.82 11.16
C GLY A 223 -33.04 7.85 10.10
N PHE A 224 -33.99 8.34 9.32
CA PHE A 224 -34.59 7.69 8.17
C PHE A 224 -34.62 8.63 6.97
N VAL A 225 -34.42 8.08 5.77
CA VAL A 225 -34.69 8.75 4.50
C VAL A 225 -35.47 7.79 3.61
N LYS A 226 -36.69 8.18 3.22
CA LYS A 226 -37.56 7.41 2.29
C LYS A 226 -37.74 5.94 2.71
N ASN A 227 -38.19 5.72 3.94
CA ASN A 227 -38.33 4.42 4.60
C ASN A 227 -37.04 3.64 4.91
N LYS A 228 -35.84 4.20 4.66
CA LYS A 228 -34.56 3.50 4.87
C LYS A 228 -33.75 4.13 6.02
N PRO A 229 -33.16 3.34 6.93
CA PRO A 229 -32.14 3.78 7.88
C PRO A 229 -31.05 4.65 7.23
N HIS A 230 -30.77 5.80 7.83
CA HIS A 230 -29.84 6.81 7.32
C HIS A 230 -29.29 7.71 8.45
N GLY A 231 -28.00 8.10 8.36
CA GLY A 231 -27.36 8.95 9.36
C GLY A 231 -26.96 8.18 10.63
N GLN A 232 -26.70 8.88 11.73
CA GLN A 232 -26.31 8.24 12.99
C GLN A 232 -27.52 7.56 13.66
N ALA A 233 -27.32 6.33 14.13
CA ALA A 233 -28.36 5.53 14.78
C ALA A 233 -27.82 4.42 15.68
N THR A 234 -28.69 3.88 16.53
CA THR A 234 -28.51 2.61 17.22
C THR A 234 -29.40 1.55 16.58
N PHE A 235 -28.86 0.35 16.35
CA PHE A 235 -29.62 -0.84 15.92
C PHE A 235 -29.43 -1.97 16.93
N TYR A 236 -30.53 -2.61 17.30
CA TYR A 236 -30.60 -3.69 18.27
C TYR A 236 -30.92 -5.00 17.55
N TYR A 237 -30.06 -6.00 17.72
CA TYR A 237 -30.24 -7.32 17.10
C TYR A 237 -31.14 -8.22 17.96
N PRO A 238 -31.83 -9.22 17.38
CA PRO A 238 -32.70 -10.14 18.13
C PRO A 238 -32.00 -10.99 19.20
N ASP A 239 -30.67 -11.12 19.14
CA ASP A 239 -29.84 -11.80 20.15
C ASP A 239 -29.47 -10.90 21.35
N GLY A 240 -29.86 -9.62 21.32
CA GLY A 240 -29.55 -8.60 22.33
C GLY A 240 -28.26 -7.81 22.08
N SER A 241 -27.47 -8.15 21.05
CA SER A 241 -26.33 -7.34 20.64
C SER A 241 -26.78 -6.01 20.00
N SER A 242 -25.88 -5.03 19.89
CA SER A 242 -26.21 -3.72 19.30
C SER A 242 -25.07 -3.11 18.50
N TYR A 243 -25.43 -2.28 17.53
CA TYR A 243 -24.53 -1.43 16.75
C TYR A 243 -24.91 0.04 16.96
N ILE A 244 -23.91 0.90 17.09
CA ILE A 244 -24.06 2.37 17.16
C ILE A 244 -23.12 2.99 16.12
N GLY A 245 -23.66 3.72 15.13
CA GLY A 245 -22.87 4.32 14.05
C GLY A 245 -23.68 4.84 12.86
N GLU A 246 -23.02 5.09 11.72
CA GLU A 246 -23.64 5.61 10.50
C GLU A 246 -24.39 4.52 9.70
N PHE A 247 -25.60 4.84 9.27
CA PHE A 247 -26.36 4.10 8.26
C PHE A 247 -26.47 4.88 6.94
N ARG A 248 -26.48 4.16 5.83
CA ARG A 248 -26.78 4.70 4.50
C ARG A 248 -27.59 3.70 3.71
N ASN A 249 -28.76 4.14 3.22
CA ASN A 249 -29.68 3.35 2.40
C ASN A 249 -30.13 2.01 3.03
N GLY A 250 -30.14 1.92 4.37
CA GLY A 250 -30.47 0.69 5.12
C GLY A 250 -29.26 -0.11 5.64
N HIS A 251 -28.03 0.22 5.21
CA HIS A 251 -26.83 -0.53 5.60
C HIS A 251 -25.94 0.26 6.56
N GLN A 252 -25.28 -0.44 7.48
CA GLN A 252 -24.20 0.11 8.32
C GLN A 252 -23.01 0.50 7.43
N THR A 253 -22.45 1.67 7.68
CA THR A 253 -21.35 2.27 6.91
C THR A 253 -20.51 3.19 7.80
N GLY A 254 -19.42 3.75 7.28
CA GLY A 254 -18.68 4.82 7.96
C GLY A 254 -18.10 4.35 9.29
N GLN A 255 -18.15 5.18 10.33
CA GLN A 255 -17.66 4.82 11.67
C GLN A 255 -18.78 4.21 12.52
N GLY A 256 -18.47 3.13 13.25
CA GLY A 256 -19.42 2.51 14.17
C GLY A 256 -18.79 1.55 15.18
N SER A 257 -19.48 1.34 16.30
CA SER A 257 -19.12 0.38 17.37
C SER A 257 -20.18 -0.72 17.49
N PHE A 258 -19.74 -1.97 17.66
CA PHE A 258 -20.60 -3.12 17.91
C PHE A 258 -20.36 -3.70 19.30
N TYR A 259 -21.44 -4.01 20.01
CA TYR A 259 -21.49 -4.45 21.40
C TYR A 259 -22.22 -5.79 21.49
N ASP A 260 -21.75 -6.71 22.32
CA ASP A 260 -22.46 -7.97 22.57
C ASP A 260 -23.70 -7.79 23.47
N ALA A 261 -24.50 -8.84 23.62
CA ALA A 261 -25.72 -8.86 24.44
C ALA A 261 -25.51 -8.63 25.95
N ARG A 262 -24.28 -8.36 26.40
CA ARG A 262 -23.93 -7.96 27.77
C ARG A 262 -23.38 -6.53 27.80
N THR A 263 -23.61 -5.75 26.73
CA THR A 263 -23.09 -4.39 26.48
C THR A 263 -21.56 -4.28 26.41
N VAL A 264 -20.84 -5.39 26.22
CA VAL A 264 -19.38 -5.37 26.08
C VAL A 264 -19.02 -5.05 24.63
N ILE A 265 -18.30 -3.95 24.39
CA ILE A 265 -17.80 -3.57 23.07
C ILE A 265 -16.92 -4.69 22.49
N ARG A 266 -17.13 -5.04 21.21
CA ARG A 266 -16.43 -6.11 20.48
C ARG A 266 -15.69 -5.62 19.25
N TYR A 267 -16.19 -4.58 18.59
CA TYR A 267 -15.51 -3.89 17.51
C TYR A 267 -15.78 -2.39 17.56
N ARG A 268 -14.79 -1.59 17.12
CA ARG A 268 -14.94 -0.17 16.78
C ARG A 268 -14.11 0.12 15.53
N GLY A 269 -14.67 0.79 14.55
CA GLY A 269 -13.92 1.22 13.38
C GLY A 269 -14.80 1.44 12.17
N GLU A 270 -14.23 1.22 11.00
CA GLU A 270 -14.89 1.39 9.71
C GLU A 270 -15.84 0.23 9.35
N TRP A 271 -16.96 0.59 8.75
CA TRP A 271 -17.98 -0.33 8.24
C TRP A 271 -18.30 -0.01 6.78
N VAL A 272 -18.54 -1.06 5.99
CA VAL A 272 -19.04 -0.97 4.62
C VAL A 272 -20.11 -2.04 4.40
N ASN A 273 -21.33 -1.62 4.09
CA ASN A 273 -22.46 -2.49 3.77
C ASN A 273 -22.78 -3.58 4.84
N GLY A 274 -22.60 -3.28 6.12
CA GLY A 274 -22.80 -4.26 7.21
C GLY A 274 -21.61 -5.17 7.52
N LEU A 275 -20.44 -4.90 6.91
CA LEU A 275 -19.18 -5.60 7.19
C LEU A 275 -18.17 -4.64 7.82
N MET A 276 -17.38 -5.14 8.77
CA MET A 276 -16.18 -4.48 9.27
C MET A 276 -15.13 -4.47 8.15
N GLU A 277 -14.62 -3.29 7.82
CA GLU A 277 -13.65 -3.01 6.76
C GLU A 277 -12.68 -1.90 7.27
N GLY A 278 -11.79 -1.36 6.43
CA GLY A 278 -10.95 -0.21 6.78
C GLY A 278 -10.07 -0.43 8.03
N HIS A 279 -9.90 0.59 8.87
CA HIS A 279 -9.16 0.45 10.13
C HIS A 279 -10.10 0.24 11.34
N GLY A 280 -9.72 -0.60 12.30
CA GLY A 280 -10.51 -0.81 13.51
C GLY A 280 -9.84 -1.56 14.66
N GLU A 281 -10.50 -1.51 15.81
CA GLU A 281 -10.15 -2.10 17.10
C GLU A 281 -11.06 -3.31 17.38
N ILE A 282 -10.50 -4.46 17.75
CA ILE A 282 -11.27 -5.67 18.14
C ILE A 282 -11.02 -5.98 19.62
N PHE A 283 -12.10 -6.32 20.33
CA PHE A 283 -12.12 -6.51 21.78
C PHE A 283 -12.60 -7.92 22.18
N ASN A 284 -12.01 -8.46 23.25
CA ASN A 284 -12.34 -9.80 23.77
C ASN A 284 -13.66 -9.80 24.59
N ALA A 285 -14.02 -10.97 25.15
CA ALA A 285 -15.24 -11.13 25.96
C ALA A 285 -15.23 -10.40 27.33
N LYS A 286 -14.12 -9.73 27.68
CA LYS A 286 -13.94 -8.89 28.88
C LYS A 286 -13.90 -7.39 28.54
N GLY A 287 -13.96 -7.02 27.25
CA GLY A 287 -13.77 -5.64 26.79
C GLY A 287 -12.31 -5.19 26.69
N THR A 288 -11.34 -6.10 26.82
CA THR A 288 -9.92 -5.79 26.56
C THR A 288 -9.68 -5.74 25.05
N MET A 289 -9.01 -4.69 24.56
CA MET A 289 -8.56 -4.64 23.16
C MET A 289 -7.53 -5.76 22.93
N ILE A 290 -7.72 -6.54 21.87
CA ILE A 290 -6.83 -7.64 21.46
C ILE A 290 -6.25 -7.43 20.06
N TYR A 291 -6.74 -6.45 19.30
CA TYR A 291 -6.24 -6.07 18.00
C TYR A 291 -6.56 -4.61 17.68
N SER A 292 -5.65 -3.91 16.99
CA SER A 292 -5.90 -2.64 16.30
C SER A 292 -5.14 -2.65 14.97
N GLY A 293 -5.82 -2.38 13.87
CA GLY A 293 -5.25 -2.47 12.52
C GLY A 293 -6.29 -2.56 11.41
N GLU A 294 -5.86 -2.97 10.23
CA GLU A 294 -6.72 -3.18 9.06
C GLU A 294 -7.67 -4.38 9.22
N VAL A 295 -8.94 -4.18 8.88
CA VAL A 295 -9.98 -5.21 8.88
C VAL A 295 -10.60 -5.27 7.49
N ARG A 296 -10.97 -6.47 7.05
CA ARG A 296 -11.59 -6.72 5.76
C ARG A 296 -12.60 -7.86 5.87
N GLN A 297 -13.83 -7.61 5.48
CA GLN A 297 -14.94 -8.58 5.51
C GLN A 297 -15.04 -9.34 6.85
N ASN A 298 -15.02 -8.61 7.97
CA ASN A 298 -15.05 -9.14 9.34
C ASN A 298 -13.80 -9.97 9.74
N ARG A 299 -12.63 -9.74 9.12
CA ARG A 299 -11.37 -10.45 9.42
C ARG A 299 -10.19 -9.49 9.49
N ARG A 300 -9.23 -9.74 10.40
CA ARG A 300 -7.94 -9.03 10.44
C ARG A 300 -7.21 -9.23 9.10
N HIS A 301 -6.74 -8.14 8.52
CA HIS A 301 -6.08 -8.07 7.21
C HIS A 301 -4.95 -7.03 7.26
N GLY A 302 -4.31 -6.75 6.11
CA GLY A 302 -3.35 -5.64 5.98
C GLY A 302 -2.26 -5.62 7.06
N TYR A 303 -1.97 -4.46 7.63
CA TYR A 303 -1.13 -4.32 8.82
C TYR A 303 -1.96 -4.18 10.11
N GLY A 304 -1.45 -4.73 11.22
CA GLY A 304 -2.06 -4.51 12.53
C GLY A 304 -1.29 -5.10 13.71
N VAL A 305 -1.59 -4.59 14.89
CA VAL A 305 -1.01 -4.97 16.18
C VAL A 305 -2.01 -5.80 16.96
N SER A 306 -1.59 -6.93 17.53
CA SER A 306 -2.37 -7.70 18.50
C SER A 306 -1.79 -7.64 19.90
N TYR A 307 -2.66 -7.81 20.89
CA TYR A 307 -2.36 -7.62 22.30
C TYR A 307 -2.73 -8.87 23.12
N ASP A 308 -2.12 -9.07 24.28
CA ASP A 308 -2.51 -10.07 25.27
C ASP A 308 -3.55 -9.52 26.28
N GLU A 309 -4.02 -10.34 27.22
CA GLU A 309 -4.98 -9.89 28.24
C GLU A 309 -4.39 -8.87 29.25
N ALA A 310 -3.06 -8.68 29.27
CA ALA A 310 -2.36 -7.67 30.04
C ALA A 310 -2.08 -6.38 29.22
N ASN A 311 -2.70 -6.26 28.03
CA ASN A 311 -2.53 -5.15 27.08
C ASN A 311 -1.09 -4.96 26.58
N LYS A 312 -0.27 -6.01 26.60
CA LYS A 312 1.07 -6.01 25.99
C LYS A 312 0.96 -6.40 24.52
N LYS A 313 1.81 -5.83 23.66
CA LYS A 313 1.94 -6.31 22.28
C LYS A 313 2.32 -7.79 22.28
N SER A 314 1.64 -8.59 21.46
CA SER A 314 1.94 -10.00 21.22
C SER A 314 2.47 -10.23 19.80
N TYR A 315 1.94 -9.49 18.82
CA TYR A 315 2.41 -9.42 17.44
C TYR A 315 2.15 -8.03 16.84
N ASP A 316 2.98 -7.62 15.89
CA ASP A 316 2.95 -6.33 15.21
C ASP A 316 3.49 -6.55 13.78
N GLY A 317 2.60 -6.56 12.77
CA GLY A 317 2.95 -7.00 11.41
C GLY A 317 1.74 -7.23 10.50
N GLN A 318 1.93 -8.03 9.44
CA GLN A 318 0.91 -8.27 8.41
C GLN A 318 -0.06 -9.42 8.72
N TRP A 319 -1.33 -9.24 8.36
CA TRP A 319 -2.41 -10.20 8.58
C TRP A 319 -3.13 -10.57 7.28
N ASN A 320 -3.51 -11.84 7.16
CA ASN A 320 -4.31 -12.34 6.06
C ASN A 320 -5.41 -13.25 6.61
N ASN A 321 -6.67 -12.80 6.52
CA ASN A 321 -7.85 -13.57 6.89
C ASN A 321 -7.77 -14.14 8.32
N ASN A 322 -7.50 -13.26 9.30
CA ASN A 322 -7.24 -13.55 10.72
C ASN A 322 -5.92 -14.25 11.07
N LEU A 323 -5.11 -14.70 10.12
CA LEU A 323 -3.81 -15.35 10.37
C LEU A 323 -2.65 -14.35 10.20
N ARG A 324 -1.58 -14.46 11.00
CA ARG A 324 -0.34 -13.71 10.77
C ARG A 324 0.36 -14.18 9.50
N SER A 325 0.96 -13.25 8.76
CA SER A 325 1.53 -13.45 7.43
C SER A 325 2.63 -12.42 7.14
N GLY A 326 3.36 -12.57 6.02
CA GLY A 326 4.30 -11.55 5.55
C GLY A 326 5.36 -11.14 6.58
N THR A 327 5.80 -9.88 6.57
CA THR A 327 6.72 -9.37 7.60
C THR A 327 5.98 -9.08 8.90
N GLY A 328 6.55 -9.53 10.03
CA GLY A 328 6.00 -9.19 11.34
C GLY A 328 6.91 -9.51 12.53
N ARG A 329 6.66 -8.78 13.60
CA ARG A 329 7.36 -8.82 14.89
C ARG A 329 6.50 -9.58 15.89
N SER A 330 7.11 -10.46 16.68
CA SER A 330 6.44 -11.12 17.82
C SER A 330 7.18 -10.88 19.12
N TYR A 331 6.43 -10.82 20.22
CA TYR A 331 6.92 -10.44 21.53
C TYR A 331 6.80 -11.60 22.53
N THR A 332 7.56 -11.51 23.63
CA THR A 332 7.44 -12.41 24.78
C THR A 332 6.26 -12.02 25.69
N PRO A 333 5.78 -12.91 26.58
CA PRO A 333 4.76 -12.57 27.59
C PRO A 333 5.19 -11.49 28.61
N ASP A 334 6.49 -11.24 28.79
CA ASP A 334 6.94 -10.07 29.56
C ASP A 334 6.85 -8.75 28.76
N GLY A 335 6.72 -8.80 27.43
CA GLY A 335 6.45 -7.66 26.54
C GLY A 335 7.61 -7.26 25.62
N LYS A 336 8.71 -8.03 25.63
CA LYS A 336 9.94 -7.70 24.90
C LYS A 336 9.92 -8.28 23.49
N LEU A 337 10.66 -7.67 22.56
CA LEU A 337 10.83 -8.22 21.22
C LEU A 337 11.50 -9.61 21.28
N ALA A 338 10.89 -10.59 20.61
CA ALA A 338 11.35 -11.99 20.61
C ALA A 338 11.78 -12.49 19.21
N TYR A 339 11.15 -11.97 18.15
CA TYR A 339 11.47 -12.32 16.76
C TYR A 339 10.95 -11.25 15.79
N VAL A 340 11.74 -11.00 14.74
CA VAL A 340 11.40 -10.19 13.56
C VAL A 340 11.63 -11.07 12.34
N GLY A 341 10.65 -11.19 11.43
CA GLY A 341 10.87 -11.93 10.18
C GLY A 341 9.58 -12.26 9.45
N GLN A 342 9.64 -13.30 8.61
CA GLN A 342 8.53 -13.72 7.75
C GLN A 342 7.56 -14.67 8.48
N TRP A 343 6.28 -14.58 8.14
CA TRP A 343 5.19 -15.38 8.67
C TRP A 343 4.31 -15.95 7.55
N SER A 344 3.73 -17.11 7.78
CA SER A 344 2.76 -17.73 6.88
C SER A 344 1.78 -18.59 7.69
N GLU A 345 0.49 -18.32 7.57
CA GLU A 345 -0.59 -19.07 8.23
C GLU A 345 -0.38 -19.19 9.75
N ASP A 346 -0.16 -18.06 10.43
CA ASP A 346 0.17 -17.97 11.86
C ASP A 346 1.51 -18.58 12.32
N ARG A 347 2.32 -19.13 11.39
CA ARG A 347 3.60 -19.80 11.68
C ARG A 347 4.78 -18.96 11.19
N LYS A 348 5.93 -19.05 11.86
CA LYS A 348 7.19 -18.47 11.37
C LYS A 348 7.64 -19.17 10.10
N HIS A 349 8.15 -18.40 9.15
CA HIS A 349 8.60 -18.86 7.85
C HIS A 349 9.83 -18.04 7.40
N GLY A 350 10.47 -18.43 6.30
CA GLY A 350 11.53 -17.64 5.68
C GLY A 350 12.71 -17.33 6.62
N SER A 351 13.43 -16.25 6.35
CA SER A 351 14.50 -15.74 7.21
C SER A 351 13.97 -14.69 8.21
N GLY A 352 14.70 -14.50 9.31
CA GLY A 352 14.47 -13.44 10.28
C GLY A 352 15.53 -13.45 11.38
N TYR A 353 15.32 -12.64 12.41
CA TYR A 353 16.18 -12.57 13.60
C TYR A 353 15.38 -12.90 14.86
N ALA A 354 15.91 -13.80 15.68
CA ALA A 354 15.43 -14.06 17.04
C ALA A 354 16.16 -13.14 18.02
N TYR A 355 15.45 -12.66 19.04
CA TYR A 355 15.93 -11.68 20.02
C TYR A 355 15.81 -12.25 21.43
N ARG A 356 16.83 -11.99 22.26
CA ARG A 356 16.82 -12.27 23.69
C ARG A 356 17.31 -11.03 24.43
N ILE A 357 16.36 -10.28 24.97
CA ILE A 357 16.56 -9.02 25.70
C ILE A 357 16.52 -9.31 27.21
N GLY A 358 17.64 -9.09 27.90
CA GLY A 358 17.75 -9.37 29.35
C GLY A 358 19.18 -9.16 29.85
N ASN A 359 19.58 -9.91 30.87
CA ASN A 359 20.97 -9.90 31.33
C ASN A 359 21.75 -11.05 30.69
N LEU A 360 22.95 -10.77 30.21
CA LEU A 360 23.96 -11.76 29.82
C LEU A 360 25.12 -11.75 30.82
N ASP A 361 25.76 -12.89 30.97
CA ASP A 361 26.85 -13.09 31.92
C ASP A 361 28.21 -12.83 31.26
N TRP A 362 28.87 -11.76 31.70
CA TRP A 362 30.22 -11.37 31.27
C TRP A 362 31.27 -11.90 32.24
N TYR A 363 32.47 -12.18 31.72
CA TYR A 363 33.62 -12.64 32.49
C TYR A 363 34.77 -11.66 32.30
N GLU A 364 35.16 -10.97 33.37
CA GLU A 364 36.14 -9.87 33.34
C GLU A 364 37.20 -10.12 34.42
N PRO A 365 38.51 -9.99 34.11
CA PRO A 365 39.57 -10.21 35.07
C PRO A 365 39.58 -9.10 36.14
N ASN A 366 39.69 -9.49 37.41
CA ASN A 366 39.97 -8.55 38.50
C ASN A 366 41.46 -8.12 38.54
N ASP A 367 41.82 -7.27 39.51
CA ASP A 367 43.20 -6.78 39.70
C ASP A 367 44.26 -7.87 39.95
N LYS A 368 43.84 -9.12 40.17
CA LYS A 368 44.70 -10.30 40.35
C LYS A 368 44.73 -11.22 39.12
N GLY A 369 44.02 -10.87 38.06
CA GLY A 369 43.86 -11.67 36.84
C GLY A 369 42.81 -12.79 36.93
N GLU A 370 42.03 -12.86 38.01
CA GLU A 370 41.00 -13.89 38.20
C GLU A 370 39.71 -13.47 37.47
N LEU A 371 39.11 -14.35 36.66
CA LEU A 371 37.85 -14.05 35.97
C LEU A 371 36.68 -13.94 36.95
N THR A 372 36.14 -12.73 37.09
CA THR A 372 34.92 -12.44 37.85
C THR A 372 33.70 -12.42 36.93
N LYS A 373 32.56 -12.88 37.44
CA LYS A 373 31.30 -12.99 36.68
C LYS A 373 30.37 -11.82 36.98
N THR A 374 30.05 -11.02 35.96
CA THR A 374 29.17 -9.85 36.07
C THR A 374 28.00 -9.98 35.08
N SER A 375 26.77 -10.02 35.59
CA SER A 375 25.58 -10.05 34.72
C SER A 375 25.22 -8.62 34.29
N LYS A 376 25.22 -8.34 32.98
CA LYS A 376 25.00 -7.00 32.40
C LYS A 376 23.81 -7.03 31.43
N PRO A 377 22.97 -5.98 31.38
CA PRO A 377 21.92 -5.86 30.36
C PRO A 377 22.51 -5.94 28.95
N ALA A 378 21.91 -6.74 28.09
CA ALA A 378 22.33 -6.94 26.70
C ALA A 378 21.18 -7.50 25.84
N THR A 379 21.27 -7.24 24.54
CA THR A 379 20.37 -7.81 23.54
C THR A 379 21.15 -8.76 22.65
N GLU A 380 20.87 -10.05 22.78
CA GLU A 380 21.39 -11.10 21.89
C GLU A 380 20.45 -11.22 20.69
N MET A 381 21.01 -11.15 19.48
CA MET A 381 20.33 -11.35 18.21
C MET A 381 20.89 -12.60 17.52
N THR A 382 20.04 -13.42 16.91
CA THR A 382 20.48 -14.63 16.18
C THR A 382 19.72 -14.71 14.86
N GLU A 383 20.43 -14.79 13.72
CA GLU A 383 19.79 -15.05 12.43
C GLU A 383 19.17 -16.45 12.45
N VAL A 384 17.94 -16.58 11.97
CA VAL A 384 17.19 -17.83 11.99
C VAL A 384 16.38 -18.00 10.71
N ARG A 385 16.31 -19.22 10.21
CA ARG A 385 15.41 -19.59 9.10
C ARG A 385 14.38 -20.59 9.58
N TYR A 386 13.13 -20.42 9.16
CA TYR A 386 12.00 -21.26 9.52
C TYR A 386 11.31 -21.82 8.27
N ARG A 387 10.79 -23.04 8.40
CA ARG A 387 9.84 -23.63 7.44
C ARG A 387 8.65 -24.17 8.23
N ASN A 388 7.62 -23.33 8.36
CA ASN A 388 6.37 -23.64 9.07
C ASN A 388 6.63 -23.94 10.56
N ASP A 389 7.14 -22.95 11.29
CA ASP A 389 7.65 -23.00 12.69
C ASP A 389 8.81 -23.96 12.98
N VAL A 390 9.12 -24.92 12.11
CA VAL A 390 10.35 -25.71 12.22
C VAL A 390 11.55 -24.82 11.90
N LYS A 391 12.43 -24.57 12.87
CA LYS A 391 13.70 -23.87 12.63
C LYS A 391 14.62 -24.74 11.78
N THR A 392 14.94 -24.30 10.57
CA THR A 392 15.78 -25.02 9.61
C THR A 392 17.22 -24.48 9.56
N MET A 393 17.46 -23.30 10.12
CA MET A 393 18.78 -22.70 10.24
C MET A 393 18.86 -21.85 11.50
N GLU A 394 19.99 -21.91 12.19
CA GLU A 394 20.35 -21.02 13.29
C GLU A 394 21.77 -20.52 13.04
N GLY A 395 21.91 -19.20 12.86
CA GLY A 395 23.18 -18.54 12.62
C GLY A 395 23.95 -18.27 13.92
N GLN A 396 25.04 -17.50 13.81
CA GLN A 396 25.82 -17.10 14.98
C GLN A 396 25.02 -16.13 15.86
N LYS A 397 25.21 -16.24 17.18
CA LYS A 397 24.77 -15.25 18.16
C LYS A 397 25.58 -13.95 18.00
N LEU A 398 24.85 -12.85 17.85
CA LEU A 398 25.37 -11.49 17.74
C LEU A 398 24.97 -10.73 19.00
N ILE A 399 25.89 -9.95 19.56
CA ILE A 399 25.58 -9.03 20.67
C ILE A 399 25.34 -7.65 20.09
N TYR A 400 24.18 -7.07 20.39
CA TYR A 400 23.88 -5.68 20.07
C TYR A 400 24.46 -4.74 21.12
N SER A 401 25.12 -3.68 20.65
CA SER A 401 25.56 -2.52 21.44
C SER A 401 25.16 -1.23 20.72
N GLY A 402 24.34 -0.40 21.34
CA GLY A 402 23.78 0.83 20.79
C GLY A 402 22.56 1.28 21.59
N ASP A 403 21.82 2.25 21.06
CA ASP A 403 20.63 2.80 21.72
C ASP A 403 19.48 1.78 21.78
N VAL A 404 18.72 1.80 22.89
CA VAL A 404 17.55 0.93 23.08
C VAL A 404 16.35 1.72 23.60
N THR A 405 15.14 1.22 23.32
CA THR A 405 13.90 1.71 23.94
C THR A 405 13.86 1.39 25.44
N THR A 406 12.86 1.95 26.13
CA THR A 406 12.50 1.61 27.52
C THR A 406 12.26 0.11 27.77
N GLU A 407 11.94 -0.67 26.74
CA GLU A 407 11.74 -2.12 26.81
C GLU A 407 13.01 -2.92 26.46
N GLY A 408 14.13 -2.24 26.17
CA GLY A 408 15.41 -2.85 25.77
C GLY A 408 15.50 -3.22 24.28
N ILE A 409 14.60 -2.71 23.43
CA ILE A 409 14.54 -3.01 22.01
C ILE A 409 15.55 -2.12 21.24
N PRO A 410 16.43 -2.66 20.38
CA PRO A 410 17.38 -1.86 19.58
C PRO A 410 16.70 -0.74 18.78
N ASN A 411 17.06 0.52 19.02
CA ASN A 411 16.40 1.66 18.38
C ASN A 411 17.28 2.93 18.41
N GLY A 412 17.89 3.25 17.28
CA GLY A 412 18.90 4.30 17.12
C GLY A 412 20.07 3.80 16.28
N THR A 413 21.26 4.34 16.47
CA THR A 413 22.47 3.79 15.83
C THR A 413 23.06 2.69 16.72
N GLY A 414 23.49 1.58 16.13
CA GLY A 414 24.10 0.51 16.89
C GLY A 414 24.88 -0.50 16.06
N LYS A 415 25.52 -1.42 16.78
CA LYS A 415 26.51 -2.35 16.27
C LYS A 415 26.18 -3.77 16.68
N LEU A 416 26.22 -4.70 15.73
CA LEU A 416 26.16 -6.13 15.98
C LEU A 416 27.56 -6.72 15.94
N SER A 417 27.97 -7.31 17.06
CA SER A 417 29.28 -7.91 17.21
C SER A 417 29.17 -9.43 17.41
N LYS A 418 29.91 -10.19 16.60
CA LYS A 418 30.13 -11.63 16.78
C LYS A 418 31.02 -11.85 18.00
N GLN A 419 30.63 -12.75 18.89
CA GLN A 419 31.54 -13.28 19.91
C GLN A 419 32.59 -14.15 19.21
N GLY A 420 33.83 -13.67 19.16
CA GLY A 420 34.93 -14.30 18.45
C GLY A 420 35.77 -15.22 19.32
N GLY A 421 36.92 -15.61 18.77
CA GLY A 421 37.82 -16.60 19.36
C GLY A 421 38.38 -16.22 20.73
N LEU A 422 38.67 -17.26 21.49
CA LEU A 422 39.33 -17.24 22.79
C LEU A 422 40.72 -16.58 22.71
N GLN A 423 40.90 -15.44 23.38
CA GLN A 423 42.22 -14.87 23.65
C GLN A 423 42.76 -15.38 25.00
N PRO A 424 44.01 -15.88 25.07
CA PRO A 424 44.62 -16.33 26.32
C PRO A 424 44.92 -15.14 27.23
N ALA A 425 44.30 -15.10 28.41
CA ALA A 425 44.71 -14.17 29.46
C ALA A 425 46.00 -14.70 30.12
N SER A 426 46.85 -13.79 30.59
CA SER A 426 48.16 -14.12 31.18
C SER A 426 48.10 -14.87 32.52
N GLY A 427 46.90 -15.10 33.10
CA GLY A 427 46.67 -15.97 34.24
C GLY A 427 45.36 -16.74 34.13
N ARG A 428 45.43 -18.06 33.95
CA ARG A 428 44.35 -19.07 34.10
C ARG A 428 42.92 -18.64 33.70
N GLY A 429 42.79 -17.91 32.59
CA GLY A 429 41.54 -17.35 32.12
C GLY A 429 41.57 -17.10 30.61
N THR A 430 40.41 -16.80 30.05
CA THR A 430 40.24 -16.63 28.61
C THR A 430 39.22 -15.54 28.33
N LEU A 431 39.60 -14.57 27.51
CA LEU A 431 38.77 -13.43 27.12
C LEU A 431 38.16 -13.68 25.74
N TYR A 432 36.94 -13.20 25.52
CA TYR A 432 36.31 -13.23 24.20
C TYR A 432 36.63 -11.93 23.45
N ALA A 433 37.34 -12.04 22.32
CA ALA A 433 37.47 -10.92 21.40
C ALA A 433 36.19 -10.80 20.56
N TYR A 434 35.52 -9.65 20.59
CA TYR A 434 34.35 -9.39 19.76
C TYR A 434 34.77 -8.79 18.41
N ARG A 435 34.14 -9.22 17.31
CA ARG A 435 34.35 -8.67 15.96
C ARG A 435 33.06 -8.08 15.41
N THR A 436 33.18 -6.98 14.70
CA THR A 436 32.09 -6.31 13.99
C THR A 436 31.48 -7.24 12.93
N TYR A 437 30.15 -7.23 12.80
CA TYR A 437 29.43 -7.86 11.70
C TYR A 437 28.48 -6.88 10.98
N TYR A 438 27.81 -6.01 11.74
CA TYR A 438 26.99 -4.93 11.21
C TYR A 438 27.14 -3.67 12.06
N GLU A 439 27.11 -2.51 11.44
CA GLU A 439 27.02 -1.20 12.09
C GLU A 439 26.02 -0.34 11.30
N GLY A 440 25.03 0.25 11.95
CA GLY A 440 24.00 1.02 11.24
C GLY A 440 22.79 1.38 12.08
N GLN A 441 21.74 1.80 11.39
CA GLN A 441 20.47 2.22 12.01
C GLN A 441 19.56 1.04 12.35
N PHE A 442 18.84 1.19 13.47
CA PHE A 442 17.83 0.27 14.00
C PHE A 442 16.55 1.04 14.32
N VAL A 443 15.40 0.47 13.96
CA VAL A 443 14.08 1.01 14.31
C VAL A 443 13.24 -0.12 14.92
N LEU A 444 12.89 -0.01 16.21
CA LEU A 444 12.11 -1.02 16.95
C LEU A 444 12.61 -2.47 16.76
N GLY A 445 13.94 -2.64 16.71
CA GLY A 445 14.65 -3.90 16.52
C GLY A 445 15.11 -4.15 15.08
N GLU A 446 14.45 -3.55 14.09
CA GLU A 446 14.70 -3.82 12.67
C GLU A 446 15.95 -3.08 12.19
N MET A 447 16.91 -3.80 11.61
CA MET A 447 18.04 -3.20 10.86
C MET A 447 17.49 -2.51 9.61
N THR A 448 17.31 -1.20 9.69
CA THR A 448 16.61 -0.40 8.68
C THR A 448 17.20 1.02 8.65
N GLY A 449 17.51 1.53 7.46
CA GLY A 449 18.16 2.82 7.24
C GLY A 449 19.54 2.65 6.58
N MET A 450 20.49 3.52 6.89
CA MET A 450 21.88 3.36 6.44
C MET A 450 22.64 2.38 7.36
N GLY A 451 23.42 1.48 6.76
CA GLY A 451 24.26 0.53 7.48
C GLY A 451 25.42 -0.04 6.66
N LYS A 452 26.32 -0.72 7.37
CA LYS A 452 27.51 -1.39 6.83
C LYS A 452 27.60 -2.82 7.34
N TYR A 453 27.96 -3.76 6.47
CA TYR A 453 28.24 -5.15 6.83
C TYR A 453 29.72 -5.48 6.66
N TYR A 454 30.21 -6.40 7.49
CA TYR A 454 31.62 -6.75 7.61
C TYR A 454 31.83 -8.27 7.53
N ASP A 455 32.97 -8.69 7.00
CA ASP A 455 33.39 -10.10 6.96
C ASP A 455 34.02 -10.56 8.30
N GLU A 456 34.66 -11.74 8.30
CA GLU A 456 35.31 -12.27 9.50
C GLU A 456 36.62 -11.56 9.85
N GLN A 457 37.18 -10.78 8.93
CA GLN A 457 38.42 -10.03 9.03
C GLN A 457 38.15 -8.55 9.40
N GLU A 458 36.87 -8.19 9.61
CA GLU A 458 36.39 -6.81 9.79
C GLU A 458 36.62 -5.89 8.58
N ALA A 459 36.81 -6.45 7.38
CA ALA A 459 36.75 -5.67 6.15
C ALA A 459 35.28 -5.45 5.74
N PRO A 460 34.93 -4.28 5.16
CA PRO A 460 33.57 -4.04 4.70
C PRO A 460 33.23 -4.93 3.50
N VAL A 461 32.02 -5.48 3.50
CA VAL A 461 31.40 -6.19 2.36
C VAL A 461 30.18 -5.46 1.79
N TYR A 462 29.64 -4.48 2.53
CA TYR A 462 28.58 -3.59 2.07
C TYR A 462 28.60 -2.26 2.82
N GLU A 463 28.28 -1.16 2.14
CA GLU A 463 27.75 0.06 2.76
C GLU A 463 26.55 0.59 1.94
N GLY A 464 25.44 0.95 2.57
CA GLY A 464 24.26 1.40 1.84
C GLY A 464 22.96 1.34 2.62
N GLN A 465 21.86 1.33 1.89
CA GLN A 465 20.51 1.21 2.42
C GLN A 465 20.18 -0.25 2.79
N VAL A 466 19.60 -0.42 3.97
CA VAL A 466 19.22 -1.71 4.56
C VAL A 466 17.76 -1.63 4.98
N VAL A 467 17.01 -2.71 4.79
CA VAL A 467 15.62 -2.86 5.24
C VAL A 467 15.45 -4.27 5.80
N ASN A 468 14.97 -4.40 7.04
CA ASN A 468 14.78 -5.70 7.71
C ASN A 468 16.03 -6.61 7.71
N GLY A 469 17.24 -6.02 7.71
CA GLY A 469 18.50 -6.76 7.64
C GLY A 469 18.89 -7.28 6.25
N LEU A 470 18.22 -6.80 5.19
CA LEU A 470 18.57 -7.09 3.79
C LEU A 470 19.11 -5.84 3.11
N ARG A 471 20.13 -5.98 2.26
CA ARG A 471 20.61 -4.91 1.37
C ARG A 471 19.51 -4.56 0.38
N GLN A 472 19.02 -3.33 0.42
CA GLN A 472 17.87 -2.89 -0.39
C GLN A 472 17.91 -1.37 -0.59
N GLY A 473 17.76 -0.92 -1.84
CA GLY A 473 17.97 0.47 -2.23
C GLY A 473 19.41 0.74 -2.66
N GLN A 474 19.85 1.99 -2.60
CA GLN A 474 21.18 2.40 -3.08
C GLN A 474 22.29 1.92 -2.15
N GLY A 475 23.35 1.33 -2.70
CA GLY A 475 24.50 0.88 -1.91
C GLY A 475 25.67 0.30 -2.71
N ARG A 476 26.78 0.12 -2.00
CA ARG A 476 28.06 -0.39 -2.52
C ARG A 476 28.35 -1.77 -1.95
N GLY A 477 28.71 -2.71 -2.83
CA GLY A 477 29.16 -4.05 -2.47
C GLY A 477 30.66 -4.19 -2.66
N TYR A 478 31.31 -4.87 -1.70
CA TYR A 478 32.74 -5.10 -1.69
C TYR A 478 33.05 -6.58 -1.52
N GLU A 479 34.13 -7.03 -2.13
CA GLU A 479 34.65 -8.39 -1.97
C GLU A 479 36.14 -8.30 -1.62
N ASN A 480 36.54 -8.86 -0.47
CA ASN A 480 37.90 -8.72 0.09
C ASN A 480 38.34 -7.23 0.25
N GLY A 481 37.40 -6.35 0.59
CA GLY A 481 37.61 -4.89 0.71
C GLY A 481 37.63 -4.11 -0.60
N VAL A 482 37.60 -4.76 -1.78
CA VAL A 482 37.59 -4.09 -3.10
C VAL A 482 36.15 -3.83 -3.55
N LEU A 483 35.86 -2.63 -4.04
CA LEU A 483 34.54 -2.26 -4.57
C LEU A 483 34.23 -3.06 -5.84
N VAL A 484 33.20 -3.91 -5.80
CA VAL A 484 32.73 -4.72 -6.94
C VAL A 484 31.39 -4.26 -7.51
N TYR A 485 30.61 -3.48 -6.75
CA TYR A 485 29.31 -2.96 -7.19
C TYR A 485 28.95 -1.64 -6.52
N ASP A 486 28.31 -0.73 -7.26
CA ASP A 486 27.81 0.59 -6.81
C ASP A 486 26.49 0.87 -7.56
N GLY A 487 25.35 0.79 -6.86
CA GLY A 487 24.02 0.88 -7.49
C GLY A 487 22.88 0.36 -6.62
N GLU A 488 21.79 -0.08 -7.25
CA GLU A 488 20.58 -0.55 -6.56
C GLU A 488 20.64 -2.01 -6.11
N TRP A 489 20.09 -2.26 -4.92
CA TRP A 489 19.98 -3.58 -4.31
C TRP A 489 18.52 -3.92 -4.04
N ASN A 490 18.20 -5.21 -4.10
CA ASN A 490 16.88 -5.72 -3.77
C ASN A 490 17.04 -7.08 -3.07
N HIS A 491 16.62 -7.19 -1.80
CA HIS A 491 16.67 -8.43 -1.02
C HIS A 491 18.04 -9.17 -1.08
N ASN A 492 19.14 -8.43 -0.92
CA ASN A 492 20.54 -8.87 -1.07
C ASN A 492 21.07 -9.12 -2.49
N GLU A 493 20.27 -8.98 -3.54
CA GLU A 493 20.70 -9.11 -4.94
C GLU A 493 20.98 -7.75 -5.60
N LYS A 494 21.87 -7.72 -6.61
CA LYS A 494 22.07 -6.54 -7.48
C LYS A 494 20.85 -6.38 -8.39
N SER A 495 20.32 -5.17 -8.49
CA SER A 495 19.04 -4.88 -9.15
C SER A 495 19.08 -3.47 -9.76
N GLY A 496 18.11 -3.12 -10.62
CA GLY A 496 17.92 -1.74 -11.06
C GLY A 496 19.16 -1.15 -11.76
N ILE A 497 19.39 0.15 -11.64
CA ILE A 497 20.56 0.80 -12.27
C ILE A 497 21.79 0.65 -11.37
N GLY A 498 22.92 0.22 -11.93
CA GLY A 498 24.18 0.13 -11.20
C GLY A 498 25.43 0.01 -12.05
N ARG A 499 26.57 -0.05 -11.35
CA ARG A 499 27.91 -0.24 -11.88
C ARG A 499 28.48 -1.52 -11.27
N SER A 500 29.06 -2.41 -12.07
CA SER A 500 29.85 -3.53 -11.55
C SER A 500 31.26 -3.53 -12.10
N TYR A 501 32.21 -3.94 -11.25
CA TYR A 501 33.64 -3.98 -11.53
C TYR A 501 34.11 -5.42 -11.46
N THR A 502 34.96 -5.85 -12.40
CA THR A 502 35.50 -7.20 -12.46
C THR A 502 36.87 -7.24 -13.15
N TYR A 503 37.60 -8.33 -12.91
CA TYR A 503 38.94 -8.61 -13.44
C TYR A 503 38.94 -9.77 -14.47
N ASP A 504 37.75 -10.33 -14.75
CA ASP A 504 37.56 -11.49 -15.62
C ASP A 504 37.35 -11.10 -17.09
N LYS A 505 38.02 -11.83 -18.00
CA LYS A 505 37.88 -11.71 -19.45
C LYS A 505 36.55 -12.30 -19.98
N ALA A 506 35.72 -12.94 -19.16
CA ALA A 506 34.35 -13.29 -19.53
C ALA A 506 33.57 -12.08 -20.12
N PHE A 507 33.90 -10.85 -19.68
CA PHE A 507 33.30 -9.61 -20.17
C PHE A 507 33.73 -9.20 -21.61
N THR A 508 34.49 -10.05 -22.33
CA THR A 508 34.64 -9.97 -23.80
C THR A 508 33.99 -11.15 -24.54
N GLY A 509 33.45 -12.14 -23.81
CA GLY A 509 32.82 -13.34 -24.37
C GLY A 509 31.35 -13.14 -24.77
N ALA A 510 30.64 -14.26 -24.94
CA ALA A 510 29.21 -14.28 -25.22
C ALA A 510 28.37 -13.96 -23.96
N SER A 511 28.79 -14.48 -22.79
CA SER A 511 28.11 -14.35 -21.51
C SER A 511 28.91 -13.51 -20.50
N PHE A 512 28.21 -12.56 -19.87
CA PHE A 512 28.71 -11.61 -18.88
C PHE A 512 28.33 -12.08 -17.45
N GLU A 513 28.44 -13.39 -17.23
CA GLU A 513 28.19 -14.08 -15.96
C GLU A 513 29.41 -14.06 -15.02
N GLY A 514 30.53 -13.46 -15.44
CA GLY A 514 31.84 -13.55 -14.80
C GLY A 514 31.83 -13.28 -13.30
N GLN A 515 32.20 -14.30 -12.52
CA GLN A 515 32.37 -14.19 -11.07
C GLN A 515 33.58 -13.32 -10.75
N ALA A 516 33.49 -12.48 -9.71
CA ALA A 516 34.57 -11.56 -9.34
C ALA A 516 35.74 -12.29 -8.64
N SER A 517 36.58 -12.98 -9.44
CA SER A 517 37.65 -13.84 -8.91
C SER A 517 38.93 -13.07 -8.53
N LEU A 518 38.94 -12.59 -7.28
CA LEU A 518 40.11 -12.52 -6.37
C LEU A 518 41.16 -11.38 -6.55
N LEU A 519 41.40 -10.68 -5.42
CA LEU A 519 42.62 -9.98 -4.99
C LEU A 519 43.35 -9.02 -5.97
N MET A 520 43.17 -7.72 -5.73
CA MET A 520 44.30 -6.78 -5.70
C MET A 520 44.12 -5.71 -4.62
N TYR A 521 44.78 -5.88 -3.47
CA TYR A 521 44.72 -4.95 -2.33
C TYR A 521 45.83 -3.88 -2.43
N GLU A 522 45.45 -2.60 -2.40
CA GLU A 522 46.27 -1.38 -2.20
C GLU A 522 47.78 -1.49 -2.59
N GLY A 523 48.06 -1.84 -3.84
CA GLY A 523 49.43 -1.84 -4.40
C GLY A 523 50.42 -2.84 -3.78
N ARG A 524 50.00 -3.71 -2.85
CA ARG A 524 50.89 -4.71 -2.22
C ARG A 524 50.82 -6.05 -2.94
N TYR A 525 51.87 -6.35 -3.70
CA TYR A 525 52.15 -7.69 -4.21
C TYR A 525 52.12 -8.71 -3.07
N ILE A 526 51.23 -9.71 -3.15
CA ILE A 526 51.41 -10.96 -2.40
C ILE A 526 52.51 -11.75 -3.12
N ALA A 527 53.71 -11.78 -2.53
CA ALA A 527 54.83 -12.53 -3.07
C ALA A 527 54.52 -14.03 -3.11
N GLY A 528 54.63 -14.67 -4.28
CA GLY A 528 54.60 -16.13 -4.40
C GLY A 528 53.69 -16.75 -5.47
N LYS A 529 52.87 -15.97 -6.19
CA LYS A 529 52.13 -16.45 -7.38
C LYS A 529 52.26 -15.46 -8.54
N LEU A 530 52.32 -15.99 -9.77
CA LEU A 530 52.27 -15.17 -10.98
C LEU A 530 50.87 -14.58 -11.14
N ALA A 531 50.78 -13.25 -11.14
CA ALA A 531 49.55 -12.52 -11.48
C ALA A 531 49.50 -12.32 -13.00
N GLU A 532 48.88 -13.26 -13.72
CA GLU A 532 48.76 -13.17 -15.18
C GLU A 532 47.54 -12.34 -15.63
N GLN A 533 47.82 -11.17 -16.20
CA GLN A 533 47.01 -10.54 -17.27
C GLN A 533 45.51 -10.26 -16.98
N THR A 534 45.17 -9.58 -15.89
CA THR A 534 43.79 -9.20 -15.52
C THR A 534 43.44 -7.75 -15.91
N ALA A 535 42.78 -7.56 -17.05
CA ALA A 535 42.20 -6.27 -17.42
C ALA A 535 40.96 -5.95 -16.55
N VAL A 536 40.75 -4.68 -16.22
CA VAL A 536 39.59 -4.26 -15.40
C VAL A 536 38.41 -3.89 -16.29
N TYR A 537 37.29 -4.58 -16.15
CA TYR A 537 36.04 -4.26 -16.85
C TYR A 537 35.03 -3.60 -15.92
N LYS A 538 34.30 -2.64 -16.47
CA LYS A 538 33.19 -1.93 -15.83
C LYS A 538 31.95 -2.08 -16.69
N TYR A 539 30.93 -2.74 -16.16
CA TYR A 539 29.57 -2.65 -16.70
C TYR A 539 28.84 -1.47 -16.05
N TYR A 540 28.02 -0.78 -16.81
CA TYR A 540 27.06 0.21 -16.33
C TYR A 540 25.72 0.02 -17.06
N GLY A 541 24.63 -0.13 -16.31
CA GLY A 541 23.32 -0.40 -16.89
C GLY A 541 22.36 -1.04 -15.90
N ASN A 542 21.39 -1.77 -16.43
CA ASN A 542 20.32 -2.39 -15.67
C ASN A 542 20.69 -3.80 -15.17
N PHE A 543 20.32 -4.11 -13.94
CA PHE A 543 20.52 -5.39 -13.27
C PHE A 543 19.19 -6.01 -12.84
N LYS A 544 19.17 -7.34 -12.81
CA LYS A 544 18.05 -8.13 -12.29
C LYS A 544 18.59 -9.45 -11.77
N GLN A 545 18.20 -9.81 -10.55
CA GLN A 545 18.62 -11.05 -9.90
C GLN A 545 20.15 -11.27 -9.91
N GLY A 546 20.91 -10.20 -9.68
CA GLY A 546 22.37 -10.24 -9.63
C GLY A 546 23.12 -9.96 -10.94
N VAL A 547 22.45 -10.10 -12.11
CA VAL A 547 23.10 -10.08 -13.44
C VAL A 547 22.59 -8.93 -14.34
N PRO A 548 23.34 -8.52 -15.38
CA PRO A 548 22.86 -7.57 -16.40
C PRO A 548 21.56 -8.01 -17.10
N ASP A 549 20.53 -7.17 -17.12
CA ASP A 549 19.24 -7.44 -17.79
C ASP A 549 18.60 -6.11 -18.22
N GLY A 550 18.34 -5.94 -19.52
CA GLY A 550 17.99 -4.65 -20.14
C GLY A 550 19.20 -3.91 -20.70
N VAL A 551 19.04 -2.61 -20.98
CA VAL A 551 20.08 -1.80 -21.66
C VAL A 551 21.29 -1.57 -20.73
N GLY A 552 22.51 -1.69 -21.28
CA GLY A 552 23.74 -1.32 -20.61
C GLY A 552 24.95 -1.16 -21.53
N SER A 553 26.09 -0.80 -20.95
CA SER A 553 27.37 -0.57 -21.62
C SER A 553 28.51 -1.24 -20.86
N VAL A 554 29.52 -1.73 -21.58
CA VAL A 554 30.73 -2.38 -21.03
C VAL A 554 31.95 -1.62 -21.50
N LEU A 555 32.79 -1.22 -20.54
CA LEU A 555 34.05 -0.54 -20.77
C LEU A 555 35.21 -1.35 -20.17
N MET A 556 36.32 -1.46 -20.90
CA MET A 556 37.60 -1.88 -20.38
C MET A 556 38.34 -0.63 -19.87
N LEU A 557 38.69 -0.60 -18.59
CA LEU A 557 39.30 0.58 -17.94
C LEU A 557 40.84 0.59 -18.02
N HIS A 558 41.47 -0.58 -18.09
CA HIS A 558 42.93 -0.72 -18.09
C HIS A 558 43.38 -2.09 -18.60
N ASP A 559 44.48 -2.12 -19.36
CA ASP A 559 45.12 -3.35 -19.85
C ASP A 559 46.59 -3.43 -19.38
N TYR A 560 46.82 -4.13 -18.27
CA TYR A 560 48.15 -4.37 -17.70
C TYR A 560 49.09 -5.19 -18.61
N LYS A 561 48.64 -5.70 -19.76
CA LYS A 561 49.50 -6.40 -20.73
C LYS A 561 50.32 -5.43 -21.59
N ASN A 562 49.80 -4.22 -21.84
CA ASN A 562 50.34 -3.29 -22.82
C ASN A 562 50.75 -1.92 -22.25
N ASP A 563 50.35 -1.57 -21.02
CA ASP A 563 50.77 -0.32 -20.37
C ASP A 563 52.13 -0.46 -19.66
N SER A 564 52.97 0.58 -19.81
CA SER A 564 54.27 0.75 -19.16
C SER A 564 54.33 1.97 -18.22
N GLY A 565 53.18 2.62 -18.00
CA GLY A 565 53.00 3.79 -17.15
C GLY A 565 52.99 3.51 -15.64
N PRO A 566 52.97 4.59 -14.83
CA PRO A 566 53.00 4.50 -13.37
C PRO A 566 51.67 3.98 -12.79
N LYS A 567 51.78 3.02 -11.86
CA LYS A 567 50.66 2.26 -11.29
C LYS A 567 49.89 3.02 -10.19
N SER A 568 48.98 3.91 -10.54
CA SER A 568 47.96 4.41 -9.61
C SER A 568 46.58 4.53 -10.28
N LEU A 569 45.52 4.08 -9.61
CA LEU A 569 44.14 4.19 -10.12
C LEU A 569 43.57 5.62 -10.07
N ASP A 570 44.24 6.55 -9.37
CA ASP A 570 43.79 7.93 -9.12
C ASP A 570 43.95 8.88 -10.32
N LYS A 571 43.57 8.44 -11.52
CA LYS A 571 43.37 9.32 -12.69
C LYS A 571 42.15 8.95 -13.50
N GLU A 572 41.13 9.79 -13.41
CA GLU A 572 39.92 9.82 -14.27
C GLU A 572 40.22 10.20 -15.74
N GLN A 573 41.45 9.98 -16.20
CA GLN A 573 41.98 10.34 -17.52
C GLN A 573 42.66 9.15 -18.21
N GLY A 574 42.64 7.95 -17.62
CA GLY A 574 42.96 6.71 -18.34
C GLY A 574 41.93 6.46 -19.43
N THR A 575 42.37 6.13 -20.65
CA THR A 575 41.48 5.89 -21.79
C THR A 575 40.68 4.60 -21.62
N ALA A 576 39.48 4.72 -21.06
CA ALA A 576 38.52 3.62 -21.08
C ALA A 576 38.15 3.28 -22.55
N TRP A 577 38.21 2.00 -22.89
CA TRP A 577 37.74 1.50 -24.19
C TRP A 577 36.32 0.99 -24.03
N LEU A 578 35.37 1.57 -24.76
CA LEU A 578 34.05 0.98 -24.96
C LEU A 578 34.25 -0.37 -25.68
N VAL A 579 33.58 -1.41 -25.17
CA VAL A 579 33.59 -2.77 -25.73
C VAL A 579 32.22 -3.09 -26.31
N TYR A 580 31.15 -2.74 -25.59
CA TYR A 580 29.78 -2.97 -26.02
C TYR A 580 28.81 -1.92 -25.47
N GLU A 581 27.79 -1.57 -26.25
CA GLU A 581 26.56 -0.94 -25.76
C GLU A 581 25.34 -1.62 -26.40
N GLY A 582 24.27 -1.86 -25.63
CA GLY A 582 23.07 -2.52 -26.14
C GLY A 582 22.25 -3.27 -25.10
N ASP A 583 21.42 -4.17 -25.60
CA ASP A 583 20.48 -4.99 -24.84
C ASP A 583 21.16 -6.24 -24.23
N PHE A 584 20.92 -6.44 -22.93
CA PHE A 584 21.28 -7.66 -22.21
C PHE A 584 20.04 -8.42 -21.75
N LYS A 585 20.17 -9.73 -21.57
CA LYS A 585 19.16 -10.59 -20.95
C LYS A 585 19.85 -11.66 -20.11
N ALA A 586 19.54 -11.74 -18.82
CA ALA A 586 20.12 -12.70 -17.88
C ALA A 586 21.66 -12.82 -17.97
N GLY A 587 22.36 -11.69 -18.14
CA GLY A 587 23.83 -11.64 -18.28
C GLY A 587 24.36 -11.87 -19.71
N VAL A 588 23.52 -11.99 -20.74
CA VAL A 588 23.96 -12.32 -22.11
C VAL A 588 23.57 -11.21 -23.09
N ARG A 589 24.41 -10.89 -24.09
CA ARG A 589 24.06 -9.92 -25.16
C ARG A 589 22.93 -10.51 -26.01
N GLU A 590 21.77 -9.85 -26.03
CA GLU A 590 20.53 -10.43 -26.56
C GLU A 590 19.55 -9.29 -26.91
N GLY A 591 19.27 -9.07 -28.19
CA GLY A 591 18.55 -7.89 -28.67
C GLY A 591 19.39 -7.09 -29.66
N LYS A 592 19.42 -5.76 -29.55
CA LYS A 592 20.24 -4.87 -30.40
C LYS A 592 21.47 -4.38 -29.65
N GLY A 593 22.57 -4.17 -30.36
CA GLY A 593 23.73 -3.49 -29.79
C GLY A 593 24.83 -3.17 -30.79
N LYS A 594 25.90 -2.59 -30.26
CA LYS A 594 27.13 -2.25 -30.96
C LYS A 594 28.33 -2.86 -30.25
N LEU A 595 29.25 -3.43 -31.01
CA LEU A 595 30.49 -4.05 -30.56
C LEU A 595 31.68 -3.21 -31.04
N TYR A 596 32.65 -3.01 -30.16
CA TYR A 596 33.81 -2.16 -30.38
C TYR A 596 35.11 -2.91 -30.06
N GLU A 597 36.12 -2.70 -30.89
CA GLU A 597 37.50 -3.12 -30.65
C GLU A 597 38.39 -1.87 -30.62
N ASN A 598 39.11 -1.65 -29.52
CA ASN A 598 39.98 -0.47 -29.34
C ASN A 598 39.27 0.86 -29.66
N ASN A 599 38.05 1.06 -29.14
CA ASN A 599 37.13 2.18 -29.43
C ASN A 599 36.66 2.32 -30.91
N THR A 600 37.00 1.39 -31.80
CA THR A 600 36.52 1.35 -33.19
C THR A 600 35.30 0.44 -33.29
N LEU A 601 34.21 0.93 -33.90
CA LEU A 601 32.98 0.14 -34.13
C LEU A 601 33.26 -1.00 -35.12
N VAL A 602 33.14 -2.25 -34.67
CA VAL A 602 33.33 -3.45 -35.52
C VAL A 602 32.00 -4.13 -35.90
N TYR A 603 30.92 -3.89 -35.16
CA TYR A 603 29.58 -4.36 -35.52
C TYR A 603 28.47 -3.52 -34.89
N GLU A 604 27.37 -3.31 -35.63
CA GLU A 604 26.09 -2.79 -35.13
C GLU A 604 24.95 -3.65 -35.70
N GLY A 605 24.11 -4.22 -34.83
CA GLY A 605 23.05 -5.12 -35.28
C GLY A 605 22.43 -5.95 -34.16
N GLY A 606 21.88 -7.11 -34.54
CA GLY A 606 21.28 -8.06 -33.62
C GLY A 606 22.29 -8.96 -32.91
N PHE A 607 21.96 -9.35 -31.68
CA PHE A 607 22.66 -10.34 -30.88
C PHE A 607 21.68 -11.38 -30.38
N ALA A 608 22.10 -12.65 -30.40
CA ALA A 608 21.37 -13.75 -29.78
C ALA A 608 22.38 -14.69 -29.11
N GLN A 609 22.13 -15.04 -27.84
CA GLN A 609 23.02 -15.86 -27.02
C GLN A 609 24.49 -15.36 -27.02
N GLY A 610 24.66 -14.03 -27.04
CA GLY A 610 25.97 -13.37 -27.00
C GLY A 610 26.64 -13.17 -28.36
N LEU A 611 26.15 -13.80 -29.44
CA LEU A 611 26.78 -13.82 -30.77
C LEU A 611 26.03 -12.89 -31.75
N ARG A 612 26.73 -12.35 -32.75
CA ARG A 612 26.11 -11.55 -33.85
C ARG A 612 25.08 -12.41 -34.59
N SER A 613 23.85 -11.92 -34.73
CA SER A 613 22.70 -12.69 -35.18
C SER A 613 21.61 -11.81 -35.80
N GLY A 614 20.95 -12.30 -36.86
CA GLY A 614 19.95 -11.52 -37.59
C GLY A 614 20.59 -10.44 -38.48
N ASP A 615 19.85 -9.37 -38.78
CA ASP A 615 20.31 -8.29 -39.64
C ASP A 615 21.30 -7.36 -38.89
N GLY A 616 22.41 -6.99 -39.55
CA GLY A 616 23.42 -6.09 -38.99
C GLY A 616 24.45 -5.58 -39.98
N THR A 617 25.30 -4.67 -39.51
CA THR A 617 26.45 -4.10 -40.22
C THR A 617 27.74 -4.47 -39.49
N GLY A 618 28.69 -5.07 -40.19
CA GLY A 618 30.02 -5.38 -39.66
C GLY A 618 31.13 -4.66 -40.41
N TYR A 619 32.21 -4.32 -39.71
CA TYR A 619 33.38 -3.61 -40.22
C TYR A 619 34.61 -4.48 -40.00
N GLU A 620 35.10 -5.11 -41.06
CA GLU A 620 36.14 -6.16 -40.99
C GLU A 620 37.22 -5.85 -42.05
N ASN A 621 38.47 -5.67 -41.63
CA ASN A 621 39.62 -5.37 -42.51
C ASN A 621 39.41 -4.18 -43.48
N GLY A 622 38.73 -3.12 -43.03
CA GLY A 622 38.40 -1.95 -43.86
C GLY A 622 37.22 -2.14 -44.81
N MET A 623 36.62 -3.33 -44.85
CA MET A 623 35.42 -3.65 -45.61
C MET A 623 34.17 -3.53 -44.72
N LYS A 624 33.07 -3.01 -45.27
CA LYS A 624 31.77 -2.92 -44.60
C LYS A 624 30.83 -4.00 -45.15
N HIS A 625 30.43 -4.97 -44.33
CA HIS A 625 29.33 -5.88 -44.66
C HIS A 625 28.01 -5.35 -44.10
N VAL A 626 26.93 -5.42 -44.88
CA VAL A 626 25.55 -5.12 -44.47
C VAL A 626 24.68 -6.31 -44.88
N GLY A 627 24.11 -7.03 -43.94
CA GLY A 627 23.35 -8.24 -44.22
C GLY A 627 23.10 -9.11 -42.99
N LYS A 628 22.79 -10.38 -43.23
CA LYS A 628 22.43 -11.32 -42.16
C LYS A 628 23.63 -12.06 -41.56
N TYR A 629 23.51 -12.32 -40.26
CA TYR A 629 24.45 -13.04 -39.42
C TYR A 629 23.75 -14.20 -38.69
N ALA A 630 24.50 -15.26 -38.40
CA ALA A 630 24.11 -16.31 -37.48
C ALA A 630 25.37 -16.86 -36.80
N ALA A 631 25.36 -16.94 -35.47
CA ALA A 631 26.49 -17.41 -34.66
C ALA A 631 27.84 -16.77 -35.05
N ASP A 632 27.90 -15.44 -35.01
CA ASP A 632 29.04 -14.60 -35.42
C ASP A 632 29.44 -14.64 -36.90
N LEU A 633 28.84 -15.50 -37.72
CA LEU A 633 29.19 -15.67 -39.13
C LEU A 633 28.17 -15.03 -40.07
N LYS A 634 28.66 -14.47 -41.18
CA LYS A 634 27.82 -13.96 -42.29
C LYS A 634 27.03 -15.13 -42.89
N ASN A 635 25.71 -15.04 -42.90
CA ASN A 635 24.81 -16.16 -43.22
C ASN A 635 23.45 -15.64 -43.73
N GLY A 636 23.04 -16.05 -44.93
CA GLY A 636 21.92 -15.46 -45.65
C GLY A 636 22.35 -14.33 -46.59
N GLN A 637 21.42 -13.44 -46.97
CA GLN A 637 21.71 -12.35 -47.91
C GLN A 637 22.53 -11.22 -47.29
N GLY A 638 23.44 -10.64 -48.07
CA GLY A 638 24.21 -9.46 -47.69
C GLY A 638 24.95 -8.78 -48.84
N SER A 639 25.45 -7.57 -48.56
CA SER A 639 26.29 -6.75 -49.43
C SER A 639 27.62 -6.46 -48.72
N ILE A 640 28.73 -6.45 -49.47
CA ILE A 640 30.05 -5.99 -49.00
C ILE A 640 30.45 -4.75 -49.80
N TYR A 641 30.86 -3.72 -49.09
CA TYR A 641 31.43 -2.47 -49.61
C TYR A 641 32.89 -2.34 -49.15
N ASP A 642 33.72 -1.64 -49.92
CA ASP A 642 35.09 -1.29 -49.50
C ASP A 642 35.16 0.05 -48.74
N MET A 643 36.37 0.48 -48.39
CA MET A 643 36.65 1.72 -47.64
C MET A 643 36.22 3.01 -48.36
N HIS A 644 35.93 2.96 -49.65
CA HIS A 644 35.39 4.10 -50.42
C HIS A 644 33.86 4.06 -50.53
N GLY A 645 33.22 3.00 -50.02
CA GLY A 645 31.79 2.76 -50.15
C GLY A 645 31.40 2.11 -51.48
N THR A 646 32.36 1.69 -52.31
CA THR A 646 32.08 0.97 -53.56
C THR A 646 31.54 -0.43 -53.23
N LEU A 647 30.39 -0.81 -53.80
CA LEU A 647 29.85 -2.17 -53.66
C LEU A 647 30.80 -3.16 -54.34
N ARG A 648 31.29 -4.16 -53.60
CA ARG A 648 32.25 -5.18 -54.09
C ARG A 648 31.63 -6.57 -54.24
N TYR A 649 30.61 -6.87 -53.44
CA TYR A 649 29.82 -8.10 -53.57
C TYR A 649 28.38 -7.89 -53.08
N GLN A 650 27.42 -8.54 -53.72
CA GLN A 650 26.04 -8.69 -53.23
C GLN A 650 25.55 -10.10 -53.52
N GLY A 651 25.08 -10.83 -52.51
CA GLY A 651 24.62 -12.21 -52.70
C GLY A 651 24.37 -12.97 -51.41
N ASN A 652 24.36 -14.29 -51.51
CA ASN A 652 24.19 -15.19 -50.38
C ASN A 652 25.52 -15.55 -49.71
N PHE A 653 25.48 -15.65 -48.38
CA PHE A 653 26.55 -16.15 -47.54
C PHE A 653 26.10 -17.40 -46.79
N LYS A 654 27.05 -18.26 -46.46
CA LYS A 654 26.90 -19.37 -45.54
C LYS A 654 28.20 -19.54 -44.75
N ASP A 655 28.07 -19.71 -43.43
CA ASP A 655 29.18 -20.00 -42.52
C ASP A 655 30.38 -19.03 -42.70
N GLY A 656 30.08 -17.75 -42.96
CA GLY A 656 31.05 -16.65 -43.12
C GLY A 656 31.48 -16.36 -44.57
N LYS A 657 31.23 -17.31 -45.49
CA LYS A 657 31.73 -17.33 -46.86
C LYS A 657 30.63 -17.07 -47.88
N LYS A 658 30.96 -16.63 -49.10
CA LYS A 658 30.00 -16.56 -50.22
C LYS A 658 29.60 -17.98 -50.62
N ASP A 659 28.30 -18.27 -50.69
CA ASP A 659 27.77 -19.60 -51.01
C ASP A 659 26.36 -19.46 -51.62
N GLY A 660 26.13 -20.09 -52.78
CA GLY A 660 24.96 -19.83 -53.62
C GLY A 660 25.11 -18.58 -54.50
N PHE A 661 24.00 -18.07 -55.04
CA PHE A 661 24.01 -16.99 -56.04
C PHE A 661 24.50 -15.64 -55.49
N GLY A 662 25.30 -14.92 -56.30
CA GLY A 662 25.74 -13.57 -56.01
C GLY A 662 26.38 -12.85 -57.21
N ARG A 663 26.66 -11.56 -57.00
CA ARG A 663 27.31 -10.63 -57.94
C ARG A 663 28.56 -10.05 -57.31
N ALA A 664 29.64 -9.92 -58.07
CA ALA A 664 30.88 -9.28 -57.66
C ALA A 664 31.26 -8.15 -58.63
N TYR A 665 32.02 -7.17 -58.12
CA TYR A 665 32.20 -5.87 -58.76
C TYR A 665 33.67 -5.38 -58.75
N THR A 666 34.04 -4.60 -59.76
CA THR A 666 35.36 -3.94 -59.90
C THR A 666 35.59 -2.89 -58.81
N GLU A 667 36.79 -2.32 -58.74
CA GLU A 667 37.09 -1.19 -57.84
C GLU A 667 36.41 0.12 -58.25
N PHE A 668 35.96 0.20 -59.51
CA PHE A 668 35.14 1.29 -60.03
C PHE A 668 33.63 1.04 -59.89
N GLY A 669 33.24 -0.14 -59.39
CA GLY A 669 31.84 -0.52 -59.14
C GLY A 669 31.13 -1.20 -60.32
N ASP A 670 31.82 -1.50 -61.42
CA ASP A 670 31.25 -2.25 -62.55
C ASP A 670 30.99 -3.70 -62.14
N LEU A 671 29.93 -4.31 -62.69
CA LEU A 671 29.73 -5.75 -62.55
C LEU A 671 30.88 -6.50 -63.22
N SER A 672 31.54 -7.42 -62.49
CA SER A 672 32.63 -8.26 -63.00
C SER A 672 32.25 -9.75 -63.05
N TYR A 673 31.35 -10.20 -62.16
CA TYR A 673 30.81 -11.57 -62.18
C TYR A 673 29.35 -11.61 -61.69
N GLU A 674 28.54 -12.46 -62.31
CA GLU A 674 27.20 -12.86 -61.84
C GLU A 674 27.08 -14.39 -61.92
N GLY A 675 26.80 -15.07 -60.81
CA GLY A 675 26.70 -16.53 -60.81
C GLY A 675 26.68 -17.13 -59.41
N ASN A 676 26.97 -18.43 -59.30
CA ASN A 676 26.97 -19.13 -58.03
C ASN A 676 28.37 -19.21 -57.41
N TYR A 677 28.40 -19.25 -56.08
CA TYR A 677 29.59 -19.39 -55.26
C TYR A 677 29.50 -20.65 -54.41
N LYS A 678 30.65 -21.17 -53.99
CA LYS A 678 30.76 -22.22 -52.98
C LYS A 678 32.06 -22.05 -52.21
N ASN A 679 31.99 -21.84 -50.89
CA ASN A 679 33.17 -21.50 -50.06
C ASN A 679 34.01 -20.33 -50.65
N ASP A 680 33.40 -19.18 -50.93
CA ASP A 680 34.01 -17.99 -51.54
C ASP A 680 34.46 -18.08 -53.01
N LEU A 681 34.67 -19.28 -53.55
CA LEU A 681 35.07 -19.53 -54.93
C LEU A 681 33.87 -19.54 -55.88
N LYS A 682 34.02 -19.05 -57.13
CA LYS A 682 32.98 -19.24 -58.17
C LYS A 682 32.77 -20.74 -58.44
N HIS A 683 31.51 -21.15 -58.56
CA HIS A 683 31.14 -22.57 -58.70
C HIS A 683 29.82 -22.72 -59.48
N GLY A 684 29.66 -23.76 -60.29
CA GLY A 684 28.46 -23.94 -61.12
C GLY A 684 28.32 -22.84 -62.18
N PHE A 685 27.11 -22.60 -62.67
CA PHE A 685 26.89 -21.62 -63.76
C PHE A 685 27.06 -20.17 -63.31
N GLY A 686 27.73 -19.37 -64.16
CA GLY A 686 27.88 -17.93 -64.04
C GLY A 686 28.36 -17.24 -65.32
N LYS A 687 28.55 -15.92 -65.23
CA LYS A 687 29.00 -15.00 -66.29
C LYS A 687 30.14 -14.13 -65.79
N LEU A 688 31.11 -13.82 -66.64
CA LEU A 688 32.14 -12.81 -66.41
C LEU A 688 31.94 -11.62 -67.35
N TYR A 689 32.21 -10.43 -66.81
CA TYR A 689 31.96 -9.15 -67.44
C TYR A 689 33.25 -8.31 -67.53
N SER A 690 33.42 -7.58 -68.63
CA SER A 690 34.48 -6.59 -68.85
C SER A 690 33.88 -5.42 -69.63
N GLU A 691 34.09 -4.18 -69.18
CA GLU A 691 33.51 -2.97 -69.78
C GLU A 691 31.98 -3.12 -70.01
N GLY A 692 31.28 -3.68 -69.02
CA GLY A 692 29.84 -3.97 -69.06
C GLY A 692 29.41 -5.14 -69.96
N THR A 693 30.31 -5.69 -70.78
CA THR A 693 30.03 -6.76 -71.76
C THR A 693 30.37 -8.13 -71.20
N VAL A 694 29.50 -9.13 -71.42
CA VAL A 694 29.77 -10.53 -71.06
C VAL A 694 30.82 -11.12 -72.01
N TYR A 695 32.00 -11.46 -71.51
CA TYR A 695 33.05 -12.12 -72.30
C TYR A 695 33.13 -13.64 -72.07
N TYR A 696 32.49 -14.15 -71.01
CA TYR A 696 32.37 -15.59 -70.75
C TYR A 696 31.05 -15.90 -70.04
N GLN A 697 30.40 -17.00 -70.42
CA GLN A 697 29.27 -17.60 -69.72
C GLN A 697 29.41 -19.12 -69.74
N GLY A 698 29.34 -19.77 -68.58
CA GLY A 698 29.58 -21.22 -68.47
C GLY A 698 29.65 -21.73 -67.03
N GLU A 699 30.11 -22.97 -66.86
CA GLU A 699 30.31 -23.60 -65.56
C GLU A 699 31.70 -23.25 -64.98
N PHE A 700 31.75 -22.99 -63.67
CA PHE A 700 32.94 -22.75 -62.87
C PHE A 700 33.17 -23.87 -61.86
N ARG A 701 34.44 -24.16 -61.57
CA ARG A 701 34.88 -24.98 -60.44
C ARG A 701 36.12 -24.35 -59.83
N GLU A 702 36.08 -24.11 -58.52
CA GLU A 702 37.20 -23.60 -57.73
C GLU A 702 37.80 -22.31 -58.34
N ASP A 703 36.91 -21.34 -58.59
CA ASP A 703 37.17 -20.04 -59.24
C ASP A 703 37.55 -20.06 -60.73
N LYS A 704 37.85 -21.24 -61.28
CA LYS A 704 38.29 -21.46 -62.67
C LYS A 704 37.10 -21.82 -63.56
N THR A 705 37.19 -21.49 -64.85
CA THR A 705 36.23 -22.02 -65.84
C THR A 705 36.41 -23.54 -65.96
N LEU A 706 35.34 -24.28 -66.29
CA LEU A 706 35.41 -25.74 -66.41
C LEU A 706 36.53 -26.22 -67.35
N SER A 707 36.80 -25.48 -68.44
CA SER A 707 37.88 -25.79 -69.39
C SER A 707 39.28 -25.62 -68.79
N GLN A 708 39.50 -24.65 -67.89
CA GLN A 708 40.76 -24.48 -67.17
C GLN A 708 40.94 -25.60 -66.14
N TYR A 709 39.91 -25.87 -65.35
CA TYR A 709 39.89 -26.92 -64.33
C TYR A 709 40.17 -28.31 -64.92
N LEU A 710 39.55 -28.64 -66.07
CA LEU A 710 39.76 -29.91 -66.78
C LEU A 710 41.09 -30.02 -67.53
N ASN A 711 41.87 -28.94 -67.64
CA ASN A 711 43.22 -29.00 -68.20
C ASN A 711 44.25 -29.25 -67.09
N GLU A 712 44.18 -28.52 -65.98
CA GLU A 712 45.07 -28.72 -64.82
C GLU A 712 44.99 -30.15 -64.24
N LEU A 713 43.81 -30.78 -64.29
CA LEU A 713 43.62 -32.19 -63.92
C LEU A 713 44.37 -33.18 -64.82
N LYS A 714 44.74 -32.80 -66.05
CA LYS A 714 45.56 -33.62 -66.96
C LYS A 714 47.06 -33.37 -66.78
N ASP A 715 47.42 -32.24 -66.20
CA ASP A 715 48.79 -31.91 -65.82
C ASP A 715 49.14 -32.44 -64.41
N THR A 716 48.24 -33.24 -63.79
CA THR A 716 48.38 -33.83 -62.44
C THR A 716 48.09 -35.33 -62.37
N GLU A 717 47.90 -36.00 -63.51
CA GLU A 717 48.00 -37.48 -63.68
C GLU A 717 49.37 -37.88 -64.26
#